data_AF-A0A517N973-F1
#
_entry.id   AF-A0A517N973-F1
#
_cell.length_a   1.000
_cell.length_b   1.000
_cell.length_c   1.000
_cell.angle_alpha   90.00
_cell.angle_beta   90.00
_cell.angle_gamma   90.00
#
_symmetry.space_group_name_H-M   'P 1'
#
loop_
_entity.id
_entity.type
_entity.pdbx_description
1 polymer ?
#
loop_
_entity_poly.entity_id
_entity_poly.type
_entity_poly.pdbx_seq_one_letter_code
_entity_poly.pdbx_strand_id
1 'polypeptide(L)'
;MTHLKRKLAWIGLSVFALLGILMGFTAEAADFVVAADGSGDFRKVQDAIDAVPKNQSIRTTIFIQPGTYKEKIRVPSDAINLSLLGESSETTILTFNNYGGKTSDYASTRVMADGFYAENVTFQNTIDSRSGIDGGQAAALRMDGDRSVFFQCRIMGFQDTYYTGGNNRSYHKDCRIEGTTDFIYGDGIAMFEACTIVCRKNSTITAHSQKLKNGKHVNQFGYVFQNCKIEKHADEDVTRAALGRPWGNAARVVFLNCDLGSHIRAEGWSPWKGRPNHQTAYYAEYKNHGPGSQSDNRLPWTHQLTDEEAAEYTKENIFKARNTTAVNFDGDWIPKIELLRDSNPSKSSDKPRVIVTSDGEIDDECSMVRFLLYANQWDIEGIVTSSSQYHWHGHKWAGDDWVQPYLKAYAAVHPNLIQHDSGYPTADFLQARTFLGNVKTEGEMDEITPGSQHIARVLLDESDDRPIWIQAWGGTNTIARALKTIEDDHPDKMAYVAQKLRFFFIWEQDSTYQSYIRPHWGKYNIPTIISDQFIAIFYHWKKYLPAEQQTYFAGQWMKQNVLADHGPLCSLYQSHTTANRDSDEGNFVDGDFRSEGDSPAFLHTIPTGLRSLESPDWGGWGGRYTRVRDNTWLDPVADPTYEYPAGRWYGDSAWGRVRLRQAIPDDRELTQYLKPIWRWTAAMQNDFAARADWCVEPFDGANHPPVVTLTNPLDFQAPPGTTIPMNAEETVDPDNDLLTYRWWQYQEAGTYGGAVEIQNAGTPMASVVVPDQGKQGQTIHVICEVTDNGTPALSRYQRVVIEIQ
;
A
#
# COMPACT_ATOMS: atom_id res chain seq x y z
N MET A 1 -46.24 -23.55 -47.53
CA MET A 1 -46.08 -24.33 -46.28
C MET A 1 -44.60 -24.69 -46.14
N THR A 2 -43.78 -23.67 -45.89
CA THR A 2 -43.17 -23.34 -44.58
C THR A 2 -42.07 -24.31 -44.17
N HIS A 3 -40.88 -24.09 -44.72
CA HIS A 3 -39.63 -24.06 -43.98
C HIS A 3 -38.57 -23.30 -44.80
N LEU A 4 -38.22 -22.07 -44.40
CA LEU A 4 -36.94 -21.46 -44.77
C LEU A 4 -36.55 -20.28 -43.87
N LYS A 5 -35.40 -20.45 -43.18
CA LYS A 5 -34.30 -19.49 -42.86
C LYS A 5 -34.57 -18.02 -42.47
N ARG A 6 -33.90 -17.65 -41.35
CA ARG A 6 -33.09 -16.43 -41.07
C ARG A 6 -33.77 -15.04 -41.02
N LYS A 7 -33.64 -14.34 -39.88
CA LYS A 7 -32.86 -13.08 -39.65
C LYS A 7 -33.40 -12.27 -38.45
N LEU A 8 -32.45 -11.83 -37.61
CA LEU A 8 -32.35 -10.61 -36.78
C LEU A 8 -33.59 -9.85 -36.28
N ALA A 9 -33.60 -9.58 -34.96
CA ALA A 9 -33.77 -8.28 -34.27
C ALA A 9 -34.44 -8.50 -32.88
N TRP A 10 -33.68 -8.47 -31.78
CA TRP A 10 -33.42 -7.31 -30.88
C TRP A 10 -34.51 -7.07 -29.80
N ILE A 11 -34.01 -6.94 -28.56
CA ILE A 11 -34.57 -6.29 -27.34
C ILE A 11 -35.40 -7.16 -26.39
N GLY A 12 -34.84 -7.38 -25.19
CA GLY A 12 -35.61 -7.51 -23.96
C GLY A 12 -34.97 -8.42 -22.90
N LEU A 13 -34.53 -7.80 -21.79
CA LEU A 13 -33.93 -8.40 -20.58
C LEU A 13 -32.48 -8.86 -20.79
N SER A 14 -31.46 -8.31 -20.12
CA SER A 14 -31.40 -8.10 -18.68
C SER A 14 -30.51 -6.89 -18.34
N VAL A 15 -31.11 -5.87 -17.74
CA VAL A 15 -30.42 -4.84 -16.95
C VAL A 15 -30.72 -5.16 -15.48
N PHE A 16 -29.71 -4.98 -14.62
CA PHE A 16 -29.63 -5.27 -13.18
C PHE A 16 -29.02 -6.63 -12.79
N ALA A 17 -27.69 -6.69 -12.89
CA ALA A 17 -26.84 -7.33 -11.88
C ALA A 17 -25.48 -6.61 -11.93
N LEU A 18 -25.39 -5.42 -11.32
CA LEU A 18 -24.15 -4.67 -11.15
C LEU A 18 -23.91 -4.45 -9.65
N LEU A 19 -22.64 -4.60 -9.27
CA LEU A 19 -22.00 -4.35 -7.98
C LEU A 19 -22.18 -5.38 -6.86
N GLY A 20 -21.12 -6.17 -6.70
CA GLY A 20 -20.81 -6.95 -5.51
C GLY A 20 -19.44 -7.62 -5.71
N ILE A 21 -18.37 -6.84 -5.93
CA ILE A 21 -17.00 -7.37 -5.92
C ILE A 21 -16.61 -7.51 -4.44
N LEU A 22 -16.69 -8.74 -3.91
CA LEU A 22 -16.08 -9.09 -2.64
C LEU A 22 -14.56 -9.08 -2.82
N MET A 23 -13.87 -8.17 -2.13
CA MET A 23 -12.42 -8.26 -1.90
C MET A 23 -12.18 -9.32 -0.84
N GLY A 24 -11.61 -10.48 -1.19
CA GLY A 24 -11.27 -11.50 -0.21
C GLY A 24 -9.89 -11.28 0.42
N PHE A 25 -9.81 -11.40 1.75
CA PHE A 25 -8.56 -11.55 2.50
C PHE A 25 -8.01 -12.98 2.26
N THR A 26 -6.70 -13.15 2.07
CA THR A 26 -6.08 -14.49 2.03
C THR A 26 -5.66 -14.92 3.44
N ALA A 27 -5.80 -16.22 3.74
CA ALA A 27 -5.55 -16.80 5.06
C ALA A 27 -4.06 -16.79 5.49
N GLU A 28 -3.14 -16.46 4.59
CA GLU A 28 -1.70 -16.71 4.72
C GLU A 28 -0.94 -15.69 5.62
N ALA A 29 -1.57 -14.57 5.98
CA ALA A 29 -0.98 -13.50 6.80
C ALA A 29 -1.49 -13.44 8.25
N ALA A 30 -2.43 -14.30 8.66
CA ALA A 30 -3.02 -14.29 10.00
C ALA A 30 -2.28 -15.20 10.98
N ASP A 31 -2.26 -14.85 12.28
CA ASP A 31 -1.71 -15.72 13.33
C ASP A 31 -2.56 -16.97 13.52
N PHE A 32 -3.88 -16.84 13.34
CA PHE A 32 -4.83 -17.96 13.37
C PHE A 32 -5.86 -17.84 12.25
N VAL A 33 -6.18 -18.96 11.63
CA VAL A 33 -7.25 -19.09 10.63
C VAL A 33 -8.41 -19.89 11.22
N VAL A 34 -9.61 -19.34 11.12
CA VAL A 34 -10.86 -20.01 11.48
C VAL A 34 -11.62 -20.38 10.22
N ALA A 35 -11.92 -21.67 10.06
CA ALA A 35 -12.70 -22.19 8.95
C ALA A 35 -13.71 -23.25 9.43
N ALA A 36 -14.99 -23.02 9.17
CA ALA A 36 -16.06 -23.93 9.62
C ALA A 36 -15.94 -25.35 9.01
N ASP A 37 -15.36 -25.48 7.82
CA ASP A 37 -15.14 -26.76 7.13
C ASP A 37 -13.94 -27.55 7.67
N GLY A 38 -13.10 -26.91 8.50
CA GLY A 38 -11.90 -27.49 9.09
C GLY A 38 -10.63 -27.33 8.27
N SER A 39 -10.61 -26.44 7.26
CA SER A 39 -9.41 -26.11 6.47
C SER A 39 -8.44 -25.15 7.19
N GLY A 40 -8.86 -24.48 8.27
CA GLY A 40 -8.04 -23.59 9.09
C GLY A 40 -7.60 -24.21 10.43
N ASP A 41 -6.85 -23.46 11.22
CA ASP A 41 -6.34 -23.86 12.54
C ASP A 41 -7.46 -24.19 13.54
N PHE A 42 -8.58 -23.47 13.46
CA PHE A 42 -9.74 -23.66 14.31
C PHE A 42 -11.04 -23.75 13.49
N ARG A 43 -12.02 -24.49 14.01
CA ARG A 43 -13.39 -24.53 13.44
C ARG A 43 -14.33 -23.50 14.04
N LYS A 44 -13.96 -22.94 15.19
CA LYS A 44 -14.75 -22.01 15.97
C LYS A 44 -13.94 -20.77 16.28
N VAL A 45 -14.62 -19.62 16.26
CA VAL A 45 -14.00 -18.32 16.54
C VAL A 45 -13.65 -18.21 18.02
N GLN A 46 -14.47 -18.76 18.92
CA GLN A 46 -14.14 -18.73 20.34
C GLN A 46 -12.88 -19.53 20.66
N ASP A 47 -12.68 -20.69 20.03
CA ASP A 47 -11.50 -21.52 20.26
C ASP A 47 -10.21 -20.78 19.82
N ALA A 48 -10.26 -20.03 18.72
CA ALA A 48 -9.14 -19.20 18.27
C ALA A 48 -8.88 -18.02 19.24
N ILE A 49 -9.92 -17.37 19.75
CA ILE A 49 -9.80 -16.31 20.77
C ILE A 49 -9.19 -16.85 22.06
N ASP A 50 -9.59 -18.04 22.49
CA ASP A 50 -9.06 -18.68 23.69
C ASP A 50 -7.56 -19.06 23.55
N ALA A 51 -7.07 -19.19 22.31
CA ALA A 51 -5.67 -19.43 22.00
C ALA A 51 -4.81 -18.16 21.93
N VAL A 52 -5.42 -16.97 21.93
CA VAL A 52 -4.69 -15.69 21.88
C VAL A 52 -3.77 -15.53 23.10
N PRO A 53 -2.47 -15.28 22.90
CA PRO A 53 -1.56 -15.01 24.01
C PRO A 53 -1.99 -13.77 24.81
N LYS A 54 -1.87 -13.86 26.13
CA LYS A 54 -2.40 -12.84 27.04
C LYS A 54 -1.45 -11.64 27.17
N ASN A 55 -2.03 -10.44 27.24
CA ASN A 55 -1.40 -9.14 27.50
C ASN A 55 -0.23 -8.81 26.56
N GLN A 56 -0.37 -9.12 25.27
CA GLN A 56 0.67 -8.85 24.27
C GLN A 56 0.70 -7.38 23.86
N SER A 57 1.90 -6.80 23.79
CA SER A 57 2.07 -5.48 23.15
C SER A 57 1.89 -5.52 21.63
N ILE A 58 2.04 -6.72 21.05
CA ILE A 58 1.92 -6.99 19.62
C ILE A 58 0.48 -7.43 19.32
N ARG A 59 -0.07 -6.95 18.20
CA ARG A 59 -1.41 -7.31 17.75
C ARG A 59 -1.47 -8.75 17.25
N THR A 60 -2.43 -9.52 17.76
CA THR A 60 -2.73 -10.87 17.25
C THR A 60 -3.88 -10.80 16.25
N THR A 61 -3.75 -11.49 15.11
CA THR A 61 -4.72 -11.46 14.02
C THR A 61 -5.38 -12.82 13.82
N ILE A 62 -6.72 -12.84 13.89
CA ILE A 62 -7.54 -14.01 13.55
C ILE A 62 -8.25 -13.73 12.24
N PHE A 63 -7.93 -14.49 11.19
CA PHE A 63 -8.69 -14.49 9.96
C PHE A 63 -9.82 -15.51 10.02
N ILE A 64 -11.03 -15.11 9.65
CA ILE A 64 -12.25 -15.90 9.72
C ILE A 64 -12.78 -16.06 8.30
N GLN A 65 -12.71 -17.27 7.77
CA GLN A 65 -13.23 -17.59 6.44
C GLN A 65 -14.76 -17.41 6.36
N PRO A 66 -15.31 -17.26 5.14
CA PRO A 66 -16.75 -17.19 4.90
C PRO A 66 -17.53 -18.29 5.63
N GLY A 67 -18.58 -17.88 6.33
CA GLY A 67 -19.39 -18.80 7.11
C GLY A 67 -20.29 -18.09 8.11
N THR A 68 -21.29 -18.83 8.60
CA THR A 68 -22.12 -18.39 9.73
C THR A 68 -21.69 -19.15 10.99
N TYR A 69 -20.97 -18.45 11.86
CA TYR A 69 -20.45 -18.96 13.12
C TYR A 69 -21.46 -18.68 14.23
N LYS A 70 -22.30 -19.69 14.51
CA LYS A 70 -23.35 -19.59 15.54
C LYS A 70 -22.82 -19.99 16.91
N GLU A 71 -22.18 -19.06 17.60
CA GLU A 71 -21.61 -19.25 18.92
C GLU A 71 -21.64 -17.96 19.75
N LYS A 72 -21.52 -18.11 21.07
CA LYS A 72 -21.41 -16.94 21.95
C LYS A 72 -19.94 -16.56 22.06
N ILE A 73 -19.58 -15.35 21.64
CA ILE A 73 -18.20 -14.89 21.57
C ILE A 73 -17.88 -13.96 22.74
N ARG A 74 -16.75 -14.21 23.39
CA ARG A 74 -16.20 -13.39 24.48
C ARG A 74 -14.71 -13.18 24.24
N VAL A 75 -14.33 -11.94 23.94
CA VAL A 75 -12.92 -11.52 23.89
C VAL A 75 -12.53 -11.00 25.28
N PRO A 76 -11.70 -11.74 26.04
CA PRO A 76 -11.35 -11.39 27.42
C PRO A 76 -10.48 -10.12 27.48
N SER A 77 -10.44 -9.44 28.63
CA SER A 77 -9.71 -8.17 28.77
C SER A 77 -8.19 -8.32 28.64
N ASP A 78 -7.67 -9.54 28.84
CA ASP A 78 -6.25 -9.87 28.66
C ASP A 78 -5.90 -10.23 27.21
N ALA A 79 -6.86 -10.27 26.27
CA ALA A 79 -6.59 -10.43 24.83
C ALA A 79 -6.42 -9.05 24.16
N ILE A 80 -5.58 -8.19 24.74
CA ILE A 80 -5.33 -6.83 24.24
C ILE A 80 -4.76 -6.86 22.81
N ASN A 81 -5.06 -5.83 22.02
CA ASN A 81 -4.63 -5.72 20.62
C ASN A 81 -5.05 -6.93 19.75
N LEU A 82 -6.25 -7.48 19.94
CA LEU A 82 -6.77 -8.54 19.08
C LEU A 82 -7.45 -7.97 17.83
N SER A 83 -7.22 -8.60 16.68
CA SER A 83 -7.91 -8.35 15.42
C SER A 83 -8.77 -9.54 14.96
N LEU A 84 -10.03 -9.28 14.58
CA LEU A 84 -10.89 -10.24 13.88
C LEU A 84 -11.13 -9.77 12.45
N LEU A 85 -10.64 -10.52 11.47
CA LEU A 85 -10.71 -10.17 10.05
C LEU A 85 -11.57 -11.19 9.33
N GLY A 86 -12.57 -10.74 8.58
CA GLY A 86 -13.35 -11.60 7.71
C GLY A 86 -12.97 -11.40 6.25
N GLU A 87 -13.37 -12.34 5.39
CA GLU A 87 -13.21 -12.17 3.95
C GLU A 87 -14.13 -11.04 3.44
N SER A 88 -15.36 -11.00 3.94
CA SER A 88 -16.33 -9.95 3.68
C SER A 88 -17.37 -9.95 4.78
N SER A 89 -17.84 -8.76 5.15
CA SER A 89 -18.93 -8.67 6.13
C SER A 89 -20.24 -9.23 5.59
N GLU A 90 -20.39 -9.43 4.27
CA GLU A 90 -21.57 -10.10 3.70
C GLU A 90 -21.57 -11.62 3.95
N THR A 91 -20.40 -12.25 4.07
CA THR A 91 -20.25 -13.71 4.12
C THR A 91 -19.68 -14.25 5.43
N THR A 92 -19.01 -13.41 6.22
CA THR A 92 -18.41 -13.78 7.51
C THR A 92 -19.28 -13.28 8.67
N ILE A 93 -20.11 -14.17 9.22
CA ILE A 93 -21.20 -13.81 10.15
C ILE A 93 -20.99 -14.47 11.50
N LEU A 94 -20.74 -13.65 12.52
CA LEU A 94 -20.68 -14.04 13.93
C LEU A 94 -22.05 -13.81 14.58
N THR A 95 -22.76 -14.88 14.94
CA THR A 95 -24.17 -14.77 15.31
C THR A 95 -24.55 -15.57 16.55
N PHE A 96 -25.48 -15.02 17.33
CA PHE A 96 -26.15 -15.74 18.40
C PHE A 96 -27.58 -15.21 18.60
N ASN A 97 -28.26 -15.68 19.65
CA ASN A 97 -29.67 -15.35 19.89
C ASN A 97 -30.02 -15.28 21.40
N ASN A 98 -29.16 -14.62 22.18
CA ASN A 98 -29.47 -14.32 23.58
C ASN A 98 -30.19 -12.97 23.74
N TYR A 99 -30.90 -12.83 24.86
CA TYR A 99 -31.68 -11.64 25.19
C TYR A 99 -31.77 -11.44 26.71
N GLY A 100 -32.04 -10.21 27.14
CA GLY A 100 -31.98 -9.80 28.55
C GLY A 100 -32.92 -10.57 29.49
N GLY A 101 -34.09 -10.98 29.00
CA GLY A 101 -35.04 -11.83 29.73
C GLY A 101 -34.53 -13.27 29.99
N LYS A 102 -33.51 -13.73 29.26
CA LYS A 102 -32.91 -15.06 29.40
C LYS A 102 -31.62 -15.04 30.23
N THR A 103 -30.80 -14.01 30.08
CA THR A 103 -29.49 -13.90 30.75
C THR A 103 -29.07 -12.44 30.88
N SER A 104 -28.31 -12.12 31.94
CA SER A 104 -27.72 -10.79 32.13
C SER A 104 -26.58 -10.48 31.16
N ASP A 105 -25.96 -11.51 30.58
CA ASP A 105 -24.90 -11.38 29.56
C ASP A 105 -25.48 -11.79 28.20
N TYR A 106 -26.37 -10.94 27.68
CA TYR A 106 -27.20 -11.25 26.52
C TYR A 106 -26.57 -10.92 25.16
N ALA A 107 -25.36 -10.34 25.14
CA ALA A 107 -24.67 -10.05 23.89
C ALA A 107 -24.27 -11.33 23.15
N SER A 108 -24.43 -11.35 21.82
CA SER A 108 -23.87 -12.41 20.97
C SER A 108 -22.35 -12.37 21.03
N THR A 109 -21.77 -11.18 20.90
CA THR A 109 -20.34 -10.91 21.01
C THR A 109 -20.08 -9.87 22.09
N ARG A 110 -19.19 -10.17 23.03
CA ARG A 110 -18.73 -9.23 24.06
C ARG A 110 -17.22 -9.09 24.02
N VAL A 111 -16.74 -7.88 23.84
CA VAL A 111 -15.32 -7.57 23.77
C VAL A 111 -14.93 -6.70 24.96
N MET A 112 -14.01 -7.19 25.78
CA MET A 112 -13.47 -6.46 26.93
C MET A 112 -12.00 -6.07 26.74
N ALA A 113 -11.38 -6.52 25.64
CA ALA A 113 -9.99 -6.19 25.31
C ALA A 113 -9.86 -4.76 24.80
N ASP A 114 -8.80 -4.09 25.25
CA ASP A 114 -8.38 -2.79 24.74
C ASP A 114 -7.63 -2.96 23.40
N GLY A 115 -7.71 -1.97 22.51
CA GLY A 115 -7.02 -2.01 21.21
C GLY A 115 -7.63 -2.98 20.19
N PHE A 116 -8.85 -3.45 20.42
CA PHE A 116 -9.56 -4.38 19.55
C PHE A 116 -9.80 -3.79 18.15
N TYR A 117 -9.57 -4.59 17.11
CA TYR A 117 -9.84 -4.23 15.72
C TYR A 117 -10.74 -5.28 15.06
N ALA A 118 -11.67 -4.85 14.22
CA ALA A 118 -12.42 -5.75 13.36
C ALA A 118 -12.60 -5.17 11.96
N GLU A 119 -12.47 -6.03 10.95
CA GLU A 119 -12.65 -5.67 9.55
C GLU A 119 -13.41 -6.74 8.79
N ASN A 120 -14.35 -6.34 7.92
CA ASN A 120 -15.06 -7.29 7.05
C ASN A 120 -15.78 -8.43 7.81
N VAL A 121 -16.30 -8.14 9.00
CA VAL A 121 -17.07 -9.08 9.83
C VAL A 121 -18.48 -8.57 10.10
N THR A 122 -19.47 -9.46 10.10
CA THR A 122 -20.81 -9.20 10.66
C THR A 122 -20.92 -9.69 12.10
N PHE A 123 -21.31 -8.81 13.02
CA PHE A 123 -21.78 -9.16 14.36
C PHE A 123 -23.31 -9.13 14.38
N GLN A 124 -23.95 -10.25 14.75
CA GLN A 124 -25.41 -10.39 14.64
C GLN A 124 -26.06 -10.95 15.91
N ASN A 125 -27.23 -10.40 16.24
CA ASN A 125 -28.20 -11.04 17.14
C ASN A 125 -29.54 -11.19 16.42
N THR A 126 -30.06 -12.42 16.41
CA THR A 126 -31.27 -12.77 15.64
C THR A 126 -32.58 -12.62 16.42
N ILE A 127 -32.53 -12.20 17.69
CA ILE A 127 -33.75 -11.99 18.49
C ILE A 127 -34.50 -10.74 18.01
N ASP A 128 -35.63 -10.96 17.35
CA ASP A 128 -36.57 -9.91 17.01
C ASP A 128 -37.49 -9.60 18.19
N SER A 129 -37.25 -8.45 18.83
CA SER A 129 -38.09 -7.88 19.91
C SER A 129 -39.59 -7.75 19.58
N ARG A 130 -40.00 -7.89 18.31
CA ARG A 130 -41.39 -7.84 17.85
C ARG A 130 -42.08 -9.22 17.87
N SER A 131 -41.33 -10.30 17.98
CA SER A 131 -41.82 -11.69 17.86
C SER A 131 -42.59 -12.21 19.07
N GLY A 132 -42.81 -11.39 20.12
CA GLY A 132 -43.53 -11.79 21.33
C GLY A 132 -42.71 -12.60 22.34
N ILE A 133 -41.43 -12.88 22.04
CA ILE A 133 -40.45 -13.36 23.04
C ILE A 133 -40.14 -12.20 23.98
N ASP A 134 -40.31 -12.41 25.29
CA ASP A 134 -40.14 -11.41 26.35
C ASP A 134 -38.65 -11.06 26.57
N GLY A 135 -38.05 -10.40 25.58
CA GLY A 135 -36.61 -10.26 25.45
C GLY A 135 -36.16 -8.97 24.78
N GLY A 136 -36.86 -7.86 25.06
CA GLY A 136 -36.65 -6.55 24.43
C GLY A 136 -35.18 -6.22 24.12
N GLN A 137 -34.25 -6.43 25.06
CA GLN A 137 -32.82 -6.17 24.85
C GLN A 137 -32.07 -7.39 24.28
N ALA A 138 -31.45 -7.24 23.10
CA ALA A 138 -30.66 -8.30 22.46
C ALA A 138 -29.48 -7.73 21.67
N ALA A 139 -28.34 -7.53 22.35
CA ALA A 139 -27.13 -7.01 21.74
C ALA A 139 -26.48 -8.01 20.77
N ALA A 140 -26.13 -7.53 19.59
CA ALA A 140 -25.23 -8.19 18.65
C ALA A 140 -23.78 -8.03 19.11
N LEU A 141 -23.41 -6.80 19.48
CA LEU A 141 -22.07 -6.46 19.94
C LEU A 141 -22.14 -5.62 21.22
N ARG A 142 -21.33 -6.01 22.19
CA ARG A 142 -21.08 -5.24 23.41
C ARG A 142 -19.59 -4.94 23.53
N MET A 143 -19.24 -3.66 23.55
CA MET A 143 -17.89 -3.16 23.77
C MET A 143 -17.72 -2.68 25.20
N ASP A 144 -16.80 -3.29 25.93
CA ASP A 144 -16.36 -2.88 27.27
C ASP A 144 -14.84 -2.52 27.29
N GLY A 145 -14.12 -2.65 26.17
CA GLY A 145 -12.71 -2.24 26.01
C GLY A 145 -12.55 -0.88 25.31
N ASP A 146 -11.40 -0.23 25.51
CA ASP A 146 -11.03 1.09 24.97
C ASP A 146 -10.29 0.98 23.63
N ARG A 147 -10.25 2.10 22.89
CA ARG A 147 -9.51 2.27 21.62
C ARG A 147 -9.85 1.24 20.55
N SER A 148 -11.13 0.92 20.39
CA SER A 148 -11.56 -0.11 19.44
C SER A 148 -11.86 0.46 18.05
N VAL A 149 -11.52 -0.27 16.99
CA VAL A 149 -11.72 0.14 15.60
C VAL A 149 -12.56 -0.90 14.84
N PHE A 150 -13.51 -0.42 14.04
CA PHE A 150 -14.35 -1.22 13.15
C PHE A 150 -14.31 -0.64 11.74
N PHE A 151 -13.94 -1.46 10.75
CA PHE A 151 -13.84 -1.05 9.35
C PHE A 151 -14.63 -2.00 8.45
N GLN A 152 -15.54 -1.47 7.63
CA GLN A 152 -16.36 -2.31 6.71
C GLN A 152 -17.16 -3.44 7.42
N CYS A 153 -17.45 -3.28 8.72
CA CYS A 153 -18.20 -4.24 9.51
C CYS A 153 -19.71 -4.02 9.40
N ARG A 154 -20.49 -5.06 9.74
CA ARG A 154 -21.93 -4.93 9.95
C ARG A 154 -22.28 -5.30 11.38
N ILE A 155 -23.12 -4.49 12.03
CA ILE A 155 -23.61 -4.75 13.39
C ILE A 155 -25.14 -4.77 13.33
N MET A 156 -25.71 -5.97 13.36
CA MET A 156 -27.09 -6.22 12.94
C MET A 156 -27.93 -6.81 14.08
N GLY A 157 -29.09 -6.21 14.34
CA GLY A 157 -30.01 -6.69 15.35
C GLY A 157 -31.35 -5.99 15.32
N PHE A 158 -31.98 -5.88 16.49
CA PHE A 158 -33.26 -5.22 16.69
C PHE A 158 -33.14 -4.19 17.82
N GLN A 159 -33.71 -4.45 18.99
CA GLN A 159 -33.59 -3.52 20.10
C GLN A 159 -32.26 -3.78 20.84
N ASP A 160 -31.57 -2.71 21.20
CA ASP A 160 -30.28 -2.72 21.91
C ASP A 160 -29.16 -3.43 21.12
N THR A 161 -29.08 -3.26 19.79
CA THR A 161 -28.13 -3.95 18.90
C THR A 161 -26.66 -3.75 19.29
N TYR A 162 -26.21 -2.50 19.53
CA TYR A 162 -24.81 -2.18 19.78
C TYR A 162 -24.63 -1.40 21.09
N TYR A 163 -23.95 -2.03 22.06
CA TYR A 163 -23.64 -1.42 23.35
C TYR A 163 -22.20 -0.88 23.40
N THR A 164 -22.04 0.41 23.72
CA THR A 164 -20.74 1.06 23.97
C THR A 164 -20.58 1.37 25.46
N GLY A 165 -19.85 0.54 26.20
CA GLY A 165 -19.74 0.62 27.64
C GLY A 165 -18.47 1.28 28.15
N GLY A 166 -18.52 1.75 29.40
CA GLY A 166 -17.35 2.08 30.22
C GLY A 166 -16.73 3.44 29.90
N ASN A 167 -17.44 4.32 29.21
CA ASN A 167 -16.88 5.57 28.68
C ASN A 167 -15.65 5.35 27.77
N ASN A 168 -15.57 4.17 27.17
CA ASN A 168 -14.50 3.76 26.28
C ASN A 168 -14.66 4.39 24.89
N ARG A 169 -13.54 4.48 24.18
CA ARG A 169 -13.44 5.09 22.86
C ARG A 169 -13.53 4.05 21.76
N SER A 170 -14.31 4.34 20.73
CA SER A 170 -14.44 3.48 19.56
C SER A 170 -14.61 4.27 18.27
N TYR A 171 -14.00 3.80 17.19
CA TYR A 171 -14.08 4.39 15.86
C TYR A 171 -14.64 3.40 14.86
N HIS A 172 -15.59 3.85 14.05
CA HIS A 172 -16.31 3.05 13.07
C HIS A 172 -16.25 3.75 11.73
N LYS A 173 -15.68 3.10 10.72
CA LYS A 173 -15.57 3.63 9.36
C LYS A 173 -16.17 2.66 8.36
N ASP A 174 -16.97 3.20 7.44
CA ASP A 174 -17.62 2.44 6.35
C ASP A 174 -18.43 1.23 6.84
N CYS A 175 -18.97 1.31 8.06
CA CYS A 175 -19.74 0.24 8.68
C CYS A 175 -21.25 0.37 8.38
N ARG A 176 -21.98 -0.74 8.50
CA ARG A 176 -23.44 -0.77 8.50
C ARG A 176 -23.97 -1.16 9.89
N ILE A 177 -24.81 -0.33 10.49
CA ILE A 177 -25.43 -0.63 11.79
C ILE A 177 -26.95 -0.59 11.65
N GLU A 178 -27.64 -1.62 12.09
CA GLU A 178 -29.10 -1.70 11.95
C GLU A 178 -29.83 -2.22 13.19
N GLY A 179 -31.02 -1.68 13.42
CA GLY A 179 -31.85 -2.07 14.55
C GLY A 179 -33.18 -1.33 14.63
N THR A 180 -33.88 -1.53 15.75
CA THR A 180 -35.21 -0.97 16.00
C THR A 180 -35.17 0.12 17.05
N THR A 181 -35.04 -0.22 18.33
CA THR A 181 -35.13 0.70 19.47
C THR A 181 -33.79 0.77 20.17
N ASP A 182 -33.28 1.99 20.37
CA ASP A 182 -32.04 2.26 21.12
C ASP A 182 -30.87 1.41 20.61
N PHE A 183 -30.80 1.20 19.29
CA PHE A 183 -29.91 0.18 18.75
C PHE A 183 -28.43 0.59 18.75
N ILE A 184 -28.11 1.84 19.06
CA ILE A 184 -26.78 2.31 19.48
C ILE A 184 -26.93 2.96 20.87
N TYR A 185 -26.43 2.32 21.92
CA TYR A 185 -26.68 2.72 23.31
C TYR A 185 -25.49 2.45 24.24
N GLY A 186 -25.49 3.09 25.41
CA GLY A 186 -24.37 3.03 26.35
C GLY A 186 -23.78 4.41 26.64
N ASP A 187 -22.62 4.48 27.29
CA ASP A 187 -21.96 5.72 27.76
C ASP A 187 -20.61 6.01 27.09
N GLY A 188 -20.19 5.16 26.13
CA GLY A 188 -18.96 5.34 25.34
C GLY A 188 -18.85 6.65 24.54
N ILE A 189 -17.64 6.89 24.05
CA ILE A 189 -17.27 7.95 23.12
C ILE A 189 -17.04 7.29 21.77
N ALA A 190 -18.02 7.37 20.88
CA ALA A 190 -18.01 6.64 19.61
C ALA A 190 -18.15 7.60 18.43
N MET A 191 -17.24 7.48 17.46
CA MET A 191 -17.32 8.21 16.20
C MET A 191 -17.63 7.23 15.07
N PHE A 192 -18.71 7.52 14.34
CA PHE A 192 -19.13 6.83 13.14
C PHE A 192 -18.85 7.75 11.95
N GLU A 193 -17.95 7.34 11.06
CA GLU A 193 -17.54 8.09 9.88
C GLU A 193 -17.94 7.32 8.62
N ALA A 194 -18.61 7.97 7.68
CA ALA A 194 -19.03 7.35 6.41
C ALA A 194 -19.88 6.06 6.57
N CYS A 195 -20.47 5.85 7.75
CA CYS A 195 -21.29 4.67 8.04
C CYS A 195 -22.71 4.77 7.47
N THR A 196 -23.34 3.62 7.26
CA THR A 196 -24.77 3.50 6.96
C THR A 196 -25.54 3.02 8.19
N ILE A 197 -26.50 3.83 8.66
CA ILE A 197 -27.30 3.57 9.86
C ILE A 197 -28.74 3.29 9.44
N VAL A 198 -29.25 2.10 9.77
CA VAL A 198 -30.51 1.59 9.19
C VAL A 198 -31.58 1.35 10.24
N CYS A 199 -32.67 2.09 10.12
CA CYS A 199 -33.84 1.97 10.96
C CYS A 199 -34.75 0.83 10.47
N ARG A 200 -35.08 -0.11 11.35
CA ARG A 200 -36.01 -1.23 11.10
C ARG A 200 -37.39 -1.04 11.73
N LYS A 201 -37.57 0.03 12.51
CA LYS A 201 -38.84 0.36 13.18
C LYS A 201 -38.95 1.86 13.39
N ASN A 202 -40.19 2.34 13.48
CA ASN A 202 -40.55 3.67 13.98
C ASN A 202 -40.18 3.82 15.47
N SER A 203 -38.90 4.04 15.74
CA SER A 203 -38.33 4.15 17.09
C SER A 203 -37.02 4.96 17.06
N THR A 204 -36.13 4.76 18.02
CA THR A 204 -34.94 5.59 18.26
C THR A 204 -33.64 4.91 17.79
N ILE A 205 -32.78 5.66 17.10
CA ILE A 205 -31.43 5.22 16.72
C ILE A 205 -30.53 5.15 17.95
N THR A 206 -30.36 6.28 18.64
CA THR A 206 -29.40 6.38 19.75
C THR A 206 -30.04 6.51 21.13
N ALA A 207 -29.37 5.95 22.14
CA ALA A 207 -29.67 6.13 23.56
C ALA A 207 -28.40 6.26 24.41
N HIS A 208 -27.71 7.41 24.27
CA HIS A 208 -26.51 7.70 25.08
C HIS A 208 -26.87 7.89 26.56
N SER A 209 -26.04 7.36 27.44
CA SER A 209 -26.38 7.05 28.84
C SER A 209 -25.49 7.72 29.88
N GLN A 210 -24.56 8.56 29.44
CA GLN A 210 -23.65 9.28 30.33
C GLN A 210 -24.44 10.05 31.39
N LYS A 211 -23.97 9.99 32.62
CA LYS A 211 -24.53 10.71 33.77
C LYS A 211 -23.66 11.88 34.18
N LEU A 212 -24.29 12.92 34.72
CA LEU A 212 -23.58 14.01 35.37
C LEU A 212 -22.82 13.49 36.60
N LYS A 213 -21.58 13.94 36.78
CA LYS A 213 -20.79 13.70 37.99
C LYS A 213 -20.63 15.01 38.73
N ASN A 214 -21.10 15.08 39.97
CA ASN A 214 -21.12 16.32 40.77
C ASN A 214 -21.78 17.51 40.01
N GLY A 215 -22.86 17.23 39.29
CA GLY A 215 -23.59 18.22 38.50
C GLY A 215 -22.90 18.69 37.21
N LYS A 216 -21.79 18.07 36.80
CA LYS A 216 -21.01 18.45 35.61
C LYS A 216 -20.92 17.32 34.59
N HIS A 217 -20.77 17.70 33.33
CA HIS A 217 -20.38 16.77 32.27
C HIS A 217 -18.95 16.31 32.51
N VAL A 218 -18.71 15.01 32.34
CA VAL A 218 -17.37 14.42 32.46
C VAL A 218 -16.65 14.32 31.12
N ASN A 219 -17.39 14.22 30.01
CA ASN A 219 -16.82 14.13 28.68
C ASN A 219 -17.34 15.26 27.79
N GLN A 220 -16.46 15.78 26.94
CA GLN A 220 -16.81 16.74 25.91
C GLN A 220 -17.61 16.11 24.76
N PHE A 221 -17.40 14.82 24.50
CA PHE A 221 -18.00 14.09 23.38
C PHE A 221 -18.76 12.86 23.88
N GLY A 222 -19.65 12.35 23.03
CA GLY A 222 -20.42 11.12 23.25
C GLY A 222 -20.48 10.37 21.93
N TYR A 223 -21.66 10.32 21.31
CA TYR A 223 -21.78 9.80 19.95
C TYR A 223 -21.64 10.90 18.90
N VAL A 224 -20.80 10.66 17.91
CA VAL A 224 -20.56 11.56 16.79
C VAL A 224 -20.76 10.78 15.49
N PHE A 225 -21.69 11.22 14.66
CA PHE A 225 -21.93 10.68 13.33
C PHE A 225 -21.48 11.72 12.33
N GLN A 226 -20.55 11.36 11.44
CA GLN A 226 -19.96 12.27 10.47
C GLN A 226 -20.02 11.67 9.07
N ASN A 227 -20.59 12.39 8.12
CA ASN A 227 -20.75 11.94 6.72
C ASN A 227 -21.50 10.60 6.59
N CYS A 228 -22.34 10.26 7.59
CA CYS A 228 -23.13 9.03 7.58
C CYS A 228 -24.40 9.16 6.72
N LYS A 229 -24.90 8.00 6.25
CA LYS A 229 -26.22 7.88 5.64
C LYS A 229 -27.19 7.25 6.62
N ILE A 230 -28.31 7.92 6.88
CA ILE A 230 -29.38 7.41 7.75
C ILE A 230 -30.56 7.00 6.89
N GLU A 231 -30.82 5.70 6.81
CA GLU A 231 -31.81 5.10 5.92
C GLU A 231 -32.80 4.19 6.66
N LYS A 232 -33.92 3.90 6.01
CA LYS A 232 -34.84 2.85 6.46
C LYS A 232 -34.47 1.52 5.82
N HIS A 233 -34.70 0.44 6.54
CA HIS A 233 -34.59 -0.90 5.98
C HIS A 233 -35.59 -1.05 4.82
N ALA A 234 -35.15 -1.61 3.70
CA ALA A 234 -35.96 -1.67 2.47
C ALA A 234 -37.29 -2.41 2.67
N ASP A 235 -37.26 -3.48 3.47
CA ASP A 235 -38.42 -4.33 3.74
C ASP A 235 -39.28 -3.91 4.95
N GLU A 236 -39.01 -2.75 5.55
CA GLU A 236 -39.71 -2.30 6.77
C GLU A 236 -40.43 -0.96 6.54
N ASP A 237 -41.65 -0.83 7.08
CA ASP A 237 -42.43 0.41 7.01
C ASP A 237 -41.99 1.41 8.10
N VAL A 238 -40.85 2.05 7.87
CA VAL A 238 -40.34 3.12 8.73
C VAL A 238 -40.64 4.48 8.12
N THR A 239 -41.34 5.31 8.87
CA THR A 239 -41.83 6.64 8.48
C THR A 239 -41.60 7.72 9.54
N ARG A 240 -41.22 7.36 10.77
CA ARG A 240 -41.13 8.30 11.91
C ARG A 240 -40.05 7.93 12.94
N ALA A 241 -38.88 7.48 12.49
CA ALA A 241 -37.75 7.22 13.38
C ALA A 241 -37.21 8.53 13.98
N ALA A 242 -36.57 8.44 15.15
CA ALA A 242 -35.89 9.55 15.80
C ALA A 242 -34.38 9.28 15.87
N LEU A 243 -33.58 10.33 15.69
CA LEU A 243 -32.11 10.31 15.80
C LEU A 243 -31.63 9.83 17.18
N GLY A 244 -32.44 10.04 18.22
CA GLY A 244 -32.15 9.49 19.54
C GLY A 244 -33.05 9.97 20.65
N ARG A 245 -32.79 9.44 21.86
CA ARG A 245 -33.35 9.90 23.13
C ARG A 245 -32.35 9.83 24.28
N PRO A 246 -32.33 10.77 25.24
CA PRO A 246 -31.31 10.82 26.29
C PRO A 246 -31.60 9.81 27.41
N TRP A 247 -30.92 8.67 27.41
CA TRP A 247 -31.04 7.68 28.50
C TRP A 247 -30.39 8.18 29.80
N GLY A 248 -29.27 8.89 29.66
CA GLY A 248 -28.56 9.59 30.75
C GLY A 248 -28.83 11.09 30.74
N ASN A 249 -28.66 11.74 31.90
CA ASN A 249 -28.83 13.20 32.04
C ASN A 249 -27.59 14.00 31.60
N ALA A 250 -26.52 13.35 31.15
CA ALA A 250 -25.37 13.99 30.50
C ALA A 250 -25.15 13.42 29.10
N ALA A 251 -26.19 12.84 28.49
CA ALA A 251 -26.13 12.23 27.17
C ALA A 251 -25.69 13.22 26.10
N ARG A 252 -24.79 12.81 25.19
CA ARG A 252 -24.32 13.66 24.08
C ARG A 252 -24.37 12.91 22.75
N VAL A 253 -25.05 13.47 21.76
CA VAL A 253 -25.17 12.88 20.42
C VAL A 253 -25.15 13.99 19.37
N VAL A 254 -24.31 13.84 18.35
CA VAL A 254 -24.17 14.83 17.27
C VAL A 254 -24.14 14.15 15.90
N PHE A 255 -24.90 14.71 14.95
CA PHE A 255 -24.87 14.31 13.53
C PHE A 255 -24.34 15.47 12.68
N LEU A 256 -23.24 15.27 11.96
CA LEU A 256 -22.57 16.27 11.11
C LEU A 256 -22.50 15.79 9.66
N ASN A 257 -22.96 16.62 8.73
CA ASN A 257 -22.94 16.36 7.28
C ASN A 257 -23.55 15.01 6.90
N CYS A 258 -24.56 14.54 7.64
CA CYS A 258 -25.24 13.28 7.39
C CYS A 258 -26.38 13.44 6.38
N ASP A 259 -26.61 12.43 5.53
CA ASP A 259 -27.81 12.33 4.70
C ASP A 259 -28.94 11.67 5.51
N LEU A 260 -29.98 12.43 5.84
CA LEU A 260 -31.13 12.00 6.62
C LEU A 260 -32.31 11.67 5.70
N GLY A 261 -32.70 10.39 5.64
CA GLY A 261 -33.86 9.95 4.88
C GLY A 261 -35.20 10.51 5.40
N SER A 262 -36.23 10.46 4.56
CA SER A 262 -37.55 11.07 4.83
C SER A 262 -38.35 10.41 5.96
N HIS A 263 -37.87 9.28 6.44
CA HIS A 263 -38.44 8.53 7.56
C HIS A 263 -38.01 9.09 8.93
N ILE A 264 -37.07 10.03 8.98
CA ILE A 264 -36.75 10.76 10.20
C ILE A 264 -37.86 11.75 10.50
N ARG A 265 -38.40 11.69 11.72
CA ARG A 265 -39.50 12.54 12.18
C ARG A 265 -39.08 14.02 12.19
N ALA A 266 -40.03 14.92 11.99
CA ALA A 266 -39.77 16.37 11.92
C ALA A 266 -39.12 16.91 13.22
N GLU A 267 -39.52 16.37 14.37
CA GLU A 267 -38.94 16.73 15.67
C GLU A 267 -37.48 16.29 15.84
N GLY A 268 -36.98 15.41 14.96
CA GLY A 268 -35.63 14.84 14.94
C GLY A 268 -35.35 13.87 16.08
N TRP A 269 -35.60 14.29 17.31
CA TRP A 269 -35.19 13.65 18.56
C TRP A 269 -36.40 13.34 19.42
N SER A 270 -36.28 12.48 20.42
CA SER A 270 -37.37 12.14 21.35
C SER A 270 -36.96 12.32 22.81
N PRO A 271 -37.81 12.87 23.68
CA PRO A 271 -37.51 12.93 25.11
C PRO A 271 -37.58 11.53 25.74
N TRP A 272 -36.84 11.32 26.83
CA TRP A 272 -37.01 10.13 27.64
C TRP A 272 -38.31 10.21 28.45
N LYS A 273 -39.25 9.28 28.21
CA LYS A 273 -40.55 9.30 28.90
C LYS A 273 -40.36 9.18 30.42
N GLY A 274 -40.92 10.14 31.16
CA GLY A 274 -40.89 10.14 32.63
C GLY A 274 -39.55 10.54 33.25
N ARG A 275 -38.55 10.97 32.46
CA ARG A 275 -37.28 11.51 32.99
C ARG A 275 -36.91 12.83 32.30
N PRO A 276 -36.59 13.90 33.05
CA PRO A 276 -36.24 15.20 32.48
C PRO A 276 -34.79 15.26 31.94
N ASN A 277 -34.22 14.14 31.47
CA ASN A 277 -32.82 14.06 31.04
C ASN A 277 -32.46 15.06 29.92
N HIS A 278 -33.44 15.39 29.07
CA HIS A 278 -33.29 16.35 27.98
C HIS A 278 -32.99 17.79 28.46
N GLN A 279 -33.18 18.11 29.73
CA GLN A 279 -32.85 19.43 30.28
C GLN A 279 -31.34 19.69 30.34
N THR A 280 -30.52 18.64 30.36
CA THR A 280 -29.07 18.72 30.52
C THR A 280 -28.30 17.87 29.50
N ALA A 281 -29.00 17.17 28.60
CA ALA A 281 -28.37 16.46 27.49
C ALA A 281 -27.94 17.42 26.37
N TYR A 282 -26.96 17.03 25.56
CA TYR A 282 -26.45 17.84 24.45
C TYR A 282 -26.65 17.12 23.12
N TYR A 283 -27.73 17.45 22.41
CA TYR A 283 -28.13 16.79 21.17
C TYR A 283 -28.08 17.82 20.05
N ALA A 284 -27.27 17.57 19.01
CA ALA A 284 -26.98 18.58 17.99
C ALA A 284 -26.90 18.03 16.58
N GLU A 285 -27.13 18.90 15.60
CA GLU A 285 -26.99 18.64 14.18
C GLU A 285 -26.13 19.74 13.52
N TYR A 286 -25.41 19.40 12.46
CA TYR A 286 -24.63 20.36 11.67
C TYR A 286 -24.69 20.00 10.19
N LYS A 287 -25.20 20.93 9.36
CA LYS A 287 -25.23 20.82 7.89
C LYS A 287 -25.65 19.43 7.39
N ASN A 288 -26.62 18.80 8.04
CA ASN A 288 -27.21 17.56 7.53
C ASN A 288 -27.98 17.84 6.23
N HIS A 289 -28.15 16.81 5.41
CA HIS A 289 -28.79 16.89 4.10
C HIS A 289 -29.93 15.87 3.98
N GLY A 290 -30.65 15.91 2.87
CA GLY A 290 -31.75 14.98 2.60
C GLY A 290 -33.09 15.38 3.22
N PRO A 291 -34.19 14.69 2.86
CA PRO A 291 -35.55 15.10 3.24
C PRO A 291 -35.84 15.07 4.75
N GLY A 292 -35.08 14.32 5.55
CA GLY A 292 -35.19 14.28 7.01
C GLY A 292 -34.41 15.38 7.75
N SER A 293 -33.63 16.21 7.04
CA SER A 293 -32.73 17.20 7.65
C SER A 293 -33.35 18.55 8.01
N GLN A 294 -34.63 18.77 7.67
CA GLN A 294 -35.30 20.05 7.92
C GLN A 294 -35.35 20.37 9.41
N SER A 295 -34.73 21.49 9.82
CA SER A 295 -34.50 21.82 11.23
C SER A 295 -35.62 22.64 11.89
N ASP A 296 -36.54 23.23 11.12
CA ASP A 296 -37.58 24.15 11.59
C ASP A 296 -38.49 23.59 12.69
N ASN A 297 -38.65 22.27 12.74
CA ASN A 297 -39.56 21.59 13.69
C ASN A 297 -38.82 20.79 14.76
N ARG A 298 -37.49 20.93 14.86
CA ARG A 298 -36.70 20.23 15.88
C ARG A 298 -37.15 20.60 17.28
N LEU A 299 -36.99 19.67 18.22
CA LEU A 299 -37.35 19.94 19.61
C LEU A 299 -36.55 21.13 20.18
N PRO A 300 -37.17 22.04 20.96
CA PRO A 300 -36.53 23.28 21.40
C PRO A 300 -35.26 23.14 22.24
N TRP A 301 -35.01 21.96 22.83
CA TRP A 301 -33.83 21.67 23.65
C TRP A 301 -32.65 21.10 22.85
N THR A 302 -32.80 20.99 21.52
CA THR A 302 -31.75 20.50 20.62
C THR A 302 -31.04 21.66 19.94
N HIS A 303 -29.84 21.41 19.42
CA HIS A 303 -28.95 22.45 18.92
C HIS A 303 -28.66 22.29 17.43
N GLN A 304 -28.46 23.40 16.73
CA GLN A 304 -27.77 23.44 15.45
C GLN A 304 -26.38 24.02 15.72
N LEU A 305 -25.33 23.31 15.33
CA LEU A 305 -23.97 23.81 15.55
C LEU A 305 -23.66 24.95 14.60
N THR A 306 -22.84 25.91 15.04
CA THR A 306 -22.18 26.86 14.14
C THR A 306 -20.99 26.20 13.44
N ASP A 307 -20.44 26.87 12.43
CA ASP A 307 -19.24 26.40 11.72
C ASP A 307 -18.03 26.28 12.68
N GLU A 308 -17.90 27.19 13.65
CA GLU A 308 -16.86 27.17 14.68
C GLU A 308 -17.06 26.00 15.66
N GLU A 309 -18.29 25.77 16.11
CA GLU A 309 -18.59 24.64 17.00
C GLU A 309 -18.38 23.29 16.29
N ALA A 310 -18.73 23.21 15.00
CA ALA A 310 -18.52 22.02 14.19
C ALA A 310 -17.04 21.74 13.93
N ALA A 311 -16.20 22.78 13.81
CA ALA A 311 -14.75 22.64 13.63
C ALA A 311 -14.06 21.94 14.82
N GLU A 312 -14.68 21.91 16.00
CA GLU A 312 -14.16 21.18 17.17
C GLU A 312 -14.33 19.66 17.06
N TYR A 313 -15.21 19.16 16.16
CA TYR A 313 -15.50 17.74 15.99
C TYR A 313 -14.51 17.06 15.02
N THR A 314 -13.22 17.11 15.36
CA THR A 314 -12.17 16.34 14.67
C THR A 314 -11.84 15.05 15.43
N LYS A 315 -11.25 14.06 14.76
CA LYS A 315 -10.78 12.81 15.41
C LYS A 315 -9.81 13.12 16.56
N GLU A 316 -8.88 14.03 16.31
CA GLU A 316 -7.87 14.48 17.26
C GLU A 316 -8.51 15.04 18.52
N ASN A 317 -9.60 15.81 18.39
CA ASN A 317 -10.31 16.37 19.53
C ASN A 317 -11.20 15.34 20.22
N ILE A 318 -11.96 14.55 19.47
CA ILE A 318 -12.91 13.58 20.03
C ILE A 318 -12.21 12.57 20.95
N PHE A 319 -11.05 12.08 20.53
CA PHE A 319 -10.38 10.94 21.16
C PHE A 319 -9.22 11.31 22.10
N LYS A 320 -9.01 12.60 22.41
CA LYS A 320 -8.04 13.07 23.42
C LYS A 320 -8.21 12.34 24.75
N ALA A 321 -7.10 12.08 25.43
CA ALA A 321 -7.09 11.40 26.74
C ALA A 321 -8.01 12.08 27.76
N ARG A 322 -7.96 13.41 27.82
CA ARG A 322 -8.76 14.22 28.75
C ARG A 322 -10.28 14.10 28.57
N ASN A 323 -10.73 13.54 27.44
CA ASN A 323 -12.14 13.44 27.11
C ASN A 323 -12.76 12.11 27.55
N THR A 324 -11.96 11.16 28.03
CA THR A 324 -12.43 9.91 28.65
C THR A 324 -12.00 9.84 30.12
N THR A 325 -12.72 9.01 30.89
CA THR A 325 -12.37 8.63 32.26
C THR A 325 -11.90 7.17 32.36
N ALA A 326 -11.70 6.50 31.21
CA ALA A 326 -11.08 5.19 31.16
C ALA A 326 -9.62 5.28 31.67
N VAL A 327 -9.28 4.40 32.61
CA VAL A 327 -8.10 4.52 33.50
C VAL A 327 -6.83 3.80 33.01
N ASN A 328 -6.84 3.23 31.80
CA ASN A 328 -5.84 2.24 31.40
C ASN A 328 -4.75 2.72 30.44
N PHE A 329 -4.77 3.96 29.93
CA PHE A 329 -3.72 4.45 29.02
C PHE A 329 -3.43 5.95 29.12
N ASP A 330 -2.16 6.28 29.31
CA ASP A 330 -1.63 7.65 29.33
C ASP A 330 -1.37 8.15 27.90
N GLY A 331 -2.36 8.75 27.25
CA GLY A 331 -2.12 9.46 25.98
C GLY A 331 -3.34 9.66 25.07
N ASP A 332 -3.27 10.73 24.27
CA ASP A 332 -4.20 10.99 23.17
C ASP A 332 -4.20 9.82 22.20
N TRP A 333 -5.38 9.48 21.67
CA TRP A 333 -5.54 8.41 20.70
C TRP A 333 -6.12 9.01 19.42
N ILE A 334 -5.50 8.75 18.28
CA ILE A 334 -6.08 9.06 16.97
C ILE A 334 -6.28 7.72 16.29
N PRO A 335 -7.52 7.28 16.06
CA PRO A 335 -7.76 5.98 15.44
C PRO A 335 -7.20 5.96 14.02
N LYS A 336 -6.44 4.91 13.72
CA LYS A 336 -5.95 4.58 12.39
C LYS A 336 -6.75 3.37 11.89
N ILE A 337 -7.14 3.38 10.62
CA ILE A 337 -7.53 2.14 9.94
C ILE A 337 -6.21 1.45 9.62
N GLU A 338 -5.85 0.49 10.47
CA GLU A 338 -4.71 -0.37 10.22
C GLU A 338 -5.10 -1.27 9.04
N LEU A 339 -4.54 -1.05 7.86
CA LEU A 339 -4.66 -2.00 6.77
C LEU A 339 -3.83 -3.22 7.19
N LEU A 340 -4.43 -4.14 7.95
CA LEU A 340 -3.77 -5.33 8.52
C LEU A 340 -3.39 -6.37 7.45
N ARG A 341 -3.38 -5.99 6.18
CA ARG A 341 -2.87 -6.80 5.07
C ARG A 341 -1.34 -6.97 5.16
N ASP A 342 -0.66 -6.11 5.92
CA ASP A 342 0.81 -6.10 6.01
C ASP A 342 1.37 -6.35 7.42
N SER A 343 0.53 -6.63 8.42
CA SER A 343 0.99 -6.81 9.80
C SER A 343 1.04 -8.29 10.20
N ASN A 344 1.99 -9.01 9.63
CA ASN A 344 2.59 -10.14 10.33
C ASN A 344 3.90 -9.64 10.96
N PRO A 345 3.91 -9.16 12.22
CA PRO A 345 5.16 -8.73 12.87
C PRO A 345 6.13 -9.90 13.13
N SER A 346 5.76 -11.15 12.80
CA SER A 346 6.68 -12.30 12.77
C SER A 346 7.33 -12.55 11.40
N LYS A 347 6.93 -11.80 10.36
CA LYS A 347 7.67 -11.63 9.10
C LYS A 347 7.59 -10.16 8.72
N SER A 348 8.59 -9.37 9.13
CA SER A 348 8.82 -8.09 8.46
C SER A 348 8.75 -8.33 6.96
N SER A 349 7.92 -7.57 6.24
CA SER A 349 7.95 -7.60 4.77
C SER A 349 9.41 -7.40 4.34
N ASP A 350 9.96 -8.36 3.60
CA ASP A 350 11.32 -8.23 3.04
C ASP A 350 11.33 -7.33 1.80
N LYS A 351 10.16 -6.80 1.39
CA LYS A 351 10.04 -5.92 0.23
C LYS A 351 10.73 -4.57 0.50
N PRO A 352 11.52 -4.06 -0.45
CA PRO A 352 12.06 -2.71 -0.34
C PRO A 352 10.93 -1.67 -0.32
N ARG A 353 11.09 -0.63 0.52
CA ARG A 353 10.18 0.52 0.56
C ARG A 353 10.63 1.55 -0.47
N VAL A 354 9.70 2.05 -1.28
CA VAL A 354 10.02 3.00 -2.36
C VAL A 354 9.10 4.22 -2.37
N ILE A 355 9.67 5.38 -2.67
CA ILE A 355 8.94 6.60 -3.05
C ILE A 355 9.48 7.04 -4.40
N VAL A 356 8.60 7.27 -5.37
CA VAL A 356 8.95 7.83 -6.68
C VAL A 356 8.56 9.30 -6.73
N THR A 357 9.46 10.17 -7.19
CA THR A 357 9.16 11.55 -7.59
C THR A 357 9.42 11.73 -9.08
N SER A 358 8.41 12.13 -9.85
CA SER A 358 8.43 12.09 -11.32
C SER A 358 7.78 13.32 -11.94
N ASP A 359 8.33 13.82 -13.03
CA ASP A 359 7.88 15.02 -13.75
C ASP A 359 7.00 14.73 -14.98
N GLY A 360 6.68 13.46 -15.20
CA GLY A 360 5.70 13.03 -16.19
C GLY A 360 6.15 13.27 -17.64
N GLU A 361 7.45 13.22 -17.93
CA GLU A 361 7.91 13.14 -19.31
C GLU A 361 7.42 11.83 -19.97
N ILE A 362 7.53 11.76 -21.29
CA ILE A 362 7.12 10.57 -22.06
C ILE A 362 7.87 9.31 -21.60
N ASP A 363 9.11 9.42 -21.13
CA ASP A 363 9.83 8.29 -20.54
C ASP A 363 9.41 7.98 -19.10
N ASP A 364 8.98 8.95 -18.30
CA ASP A 364 8.27 8.65 -17.04
C ASP A 364 6.97 7.90 -17.31
N GLU A 365 6.22 8.27 -18.34
CA GLU A 365 5.00 7.59 -18.78
C GLU A 365 5.27 6.13 -19.17
N CYS A 366 6.35 5.88 -19.93
CA CYS A 366 6.80 4.52 -20.25
C CYS A 366 7.26 3.75 -19.00
N SER A 367 8.07 4.41 -18.15
CA SER A 367 8.60 3.84 -16.90
C SER A 367 7.46 3.51 -15.92
N MET A 368 6.39 4.31 -15.88
CA MET A 368 5.22 4.11 -15.02
C MET A 368 4.46 2.83 -15.39
N VAL A 369 4.32 2.51 -16.68
CA VAL A 369 3.74 1.22 -17.11
C VAL A 369 4.51 0.06 -16.49
N ARG A 370 5.84 0.04 -16.66
CA ARG A 370 6.68 -1.02 -16.10
C ARG A 370 6.69 -0.99 -14.57
N PHE A 371 6.83 0.16 -13.93
CA PHE A 371 6.79 0.30 -12.48
C PHE A 371 5.53 -0.32 -11.88
N LEU A 372 4.35 -0.04 -12.45
CA LEU A 372 3.08 -0.61 -11.98
C LEU A 372 3.01 -2.13 -12.18
N LEU A 373 3.60 -2.66 -13.26
CA LEU A 373 3.72 -4.12 -13.46
C LEU A 373 4.67 -4.79 -12.48
N TYR A 374 5.51 -4.04 -11.76
CA TYR A 374 6.40 -4.56 -10.72
C TYR A 374 5.95 -4.17 -9.31
N ALA A 375 4.77 -3.56 -9.15
CA ALA A 375 4.30 -3.05 -7.87
C ALA A 375 4.20 -4.13 -6.77
N ASN A 376 4.12 -5.42 -7.11
CA ASN A 376 4.20 -6.51 -6.14
C ASN A 376 5.55 -6.64 -5.43
N GLN A 377 6.63 -6.08 -5.99
CA GLN A 377 7.99 -6.22 -5.49
C GLN A 377 8.33 -5.25 -4.35
N TRP A 378 7.48 -4.25 -4.10
CA TRP A 378 7.79 -3.15 -3.19
C TRP A 378 6.64 -2.82 -2.27
N ASP A 379 7.00 -2.25 -1.12
CA ASP A 379 6.07 -1.43 -0.35
C ASP A 379 6.15 -0.01 -0.91
N ILE A 380 5.23 0.31 -1.82
CA ILE A 380 5.16 1.64 -2.43
C ILE A 380 4.60 2.60 -1.40
N GLU A 381 5.43 3.53 -0.94
CA GLU A 381 5.06 4.53 0.04
C GLU A 381 4.55 5.82 -0.64
N GLY A 382 4.98 6.12 -1.86
CA GLY A 382 4.50 7.31 -2.58
C GLY A 382 4.80 7.32 -4.07
N ILE A 383 3.87 7.86 -4.85
CA ILE A 383 4.03 8.25 -6.26
C ILE A 383 3.75 9.74 -6.32
N VAL A 384 4.79 10.55 -6.49
CA VAL A 384 4.71 12.00 -6.29
C VAL A 384 5.06 12.74 -7.57
N THR A 385 4.12 13.47 -8.12
CA THR A 385 4.36 14.34 -9.27
C THR A 385 5.24 15.53 -8.84
N SER A 386 6.36 15.78 -9.53
CA SER A 386 7.37 16.80 -9.21
C SER A 386 7.75 17.58 -10.48
N SER A 387 8.59 18.61 -10.38
CA SER A 387 9.20 19.27 -11.54
C SER A 387 10.63 18.81 -11.81
N SER A 388 11.14 19.12 -12.99
CA SER A 388 12.55 19.02 -13.37
C SER A 388 12.98 20.24 -14.21
N GLN A 389 14.21 20.23 -14.74
CA GLN A 389 14.66 21.16 -15.79
C GLN A 389 13.91 20.98 -17.12
N TYR A 390 13.23 19.85 -17.35
CA TYR A 390 12.52 19.55 -18.58
C TYR A 390 11.01 19.83 -18.47
N HIS A 391 10.39 19.53 -17.33
CA HIS A 391 8.93 19.59 -17.14
C HIS A 391 8.55 20.34 -15.85
N TRP A 392 7.73 21.38 -15.97
CA TRP A 392 7.12 22.15 -14.85
C TRP A 392 5.92 23.00 -15.33
N HIS A 393 5.15 23.60 -14.41
CA HIS A 393 3.97 24.43 -14.72
C HIS A 393 4.28 25.61 -15.65
N GLY A 394 4.10 25.41 -16.95
CA GLY A 394 4.40 26.42 -17.99
C GLY A 394 5.55 26.05 -18.92
N HIS A 395 6.17 24.89 -18.73
CA HIS A 395 7.17 24.33 -19.63
C HIS A 395 6.95 22.82 -19.81
N LYS A 396 6.41 22.44 -20.98
CA LYS A 396 6.15 21.05 -21.38
C LYS A 396 5.38 20.20 -20.34
N TRP A 397 4.57 20.83 -19.50
CA TRP A 397 3.86 20.17 -18.40
C TRP A 397 2.90 19.07 -18.87
N ALA A 398 3.00 17.88 -18.25
CA ALA A 398 2.13 16.75 -18.54
C ALA A 398 0.75 16.84 -17.88
N GLY A 399 0.61 17.69 -16.84
CA GLY A 399 -0.61 17.84 -16.04
C GLY A 399 -0.43 17.32 -14.62
N ASP A 400 -1.22 17.85 -13.69
CA ASP A 400 -1.11 17.47 -12.26
C ASP A 400 -1.60 16.03 -12.01
N ASP A 401 -2.43 15.53 -12.91
CA ASP A 401 -3.11 14.23 -12.85
C ASP A 401 -2.62 13.25 -13.91
N TRP A 402 -1.43 13.46 -14.49
CA TRP A 402 -0.88 12.63 -15.57
C TRP A 402 -0.76 11.13 -15.20
N VAL A 403 -0.63 10.80 -13.90
CA VAL A 403 -0.58 9.42 -13.38
C VAL A 403 -1.96 8.72 -13.41
N GLN A 404 -3.06 9.49 -13.41
CA GLN A 404 -4.42 8.95 -13.25
C GLN A 404 -4.85 7.95 -14.36
N PRO A 405 -4.57 8.20 -15.66
CA PRO A 405 -4.82 7.22 -16.70
C PRO A 405 -4.13 5.87 -16.45
N TYR A 406 -2.89 5.89 -15.95
CA TYR A 406 -2.11 4.70 -15.64
C TYR A 406 -2.68 3.92 -14.47
N LEU A 407 -3.06 4.58 -13.38
CA LEU A 407 -3.71 3.91 -12.24
C LEU A 407 -5.08 3.33 -12.60
N LYS A 408 -5.83 4.03 -13.45
CA LYS A 408 -7.10 3.51 -13.98
C LYS A 408 -6.90 2.26 -14.85
N ALA A 409 -5.86 2.26 -15.69
CA ALA A 409 -5.54 1.11 -16.52
C ALA A 409 -4.99 -0.06 -15.68
N TYR A 410 -4.18 0.23 -14.66
CA TYR A 410 -3.73 -0.72 -13.66
C TYR A 410 -4.90 -1.37 -12.93
N ALA A 411 -5.89 -0.59 -12.48
CA ALA A 411 -7.10 -1.12 -11.84
C ALA A 411 -7.85 -2.14 -12.71
N ALA A 412 -7.79 -1.97 -14.03
CA ALA A 412 -8.45 -2.88 -14.98
C ALA A 412 -7.69 -4.20 -15.18
N VAL A 413 -6.36 -4.21 -15.05
CA VAL A 413 -5.54 -5.44 -15.14
C VAL A 413 -5.26 -6.09 -13.79
N HIS A 414 -5.43 -5.37 -12.68
CA HIS A 414 -5.17 -5.85 -11.32
C HIS A 414 -5.84 -7.19 -10.99
N PRO A 415 -7.11 -7.48 -11.36
CA PRO A 415 -7.71 -8.80 -11.12
C PRO A 415 -6.97 -9.97 -11.75
N ASN A 416 -6.23 -9.75 -12.84
CA ASN A 416 -5.37 -10.76 -13.45
C ASN A 416 -4.03 -10.81 -12.72
N LEU A 417 -3.39 -9.65 -12.49
CA LEU A 417 -2.09 -9.57 -11.81
C LEU A 417 -2.07 -10.29 -10.45
N ILE A 418 -3.13 -10.18 -9.65
CA ILE A 418 -3.21 -10.85 -8.33
C ILE A 418 -3.34 -12.37 -8.40
N GLN A 419 -3.66 -12.93 -9.56
CA GLN A 419 -3.63 -14.39 -9.77
C GLN A 419 -2.19 -14.90 -9.88
N HIS A 420 -1.28 -14.08 -10.40
CA HIS A 420 0.14 -14.38 -10.57
C HIS A 420 0.95 -14.11 -9.30
N ASP A 421 0.60 -13.04 -8.58
CA ASP A 421 1.22 -12.73 -7.28
C ASP A 421 0.23 -11.93 -6.40
N SER A 422 -0.15 -12.51 -5.26
CA SER A 422 -1.06 -11.85 -4.32
C SER A 422 -0.50 -10.55 -3.71
N GLY A 423 0.80 -10.31 -3.87
CA GLY A 423 1.51 -9.13 -3.38
C GLY A 423 1.29 -7.85 -4.18
N TYR A 424 0.56 -7.86 -5.29
CA TYR A 424 0.20 -6.64 -6.03
C TYR A 424 -0.72 -5.74 -5.19
N PRO A 425 -0.41 -4.44 -5.03
CA PRO A 425 -1.26 -3.51 -4.30
C PRO A 425 -2.51 -3.11 -5.09
N THR A 426 -3.61 -2.78 -4.43
CA THR A 426 -4.81 -2.31 -5.14
C THR A 426 -4.59 -0.94 -5.77
N ALA A 427 -5.32 -0.63 -6.84
CA ALA A 427 -5.30 0.70 -7.43
C ALA A 427 -5.70 1.80 -6.42
N ASP A 428 -6.65 1.53 -5.52
CA ASP A 428 -7.03 2.46 -4.46
C ASP A 428 -5.89 2.71 -3.47
N PHE A 429 -5.09 1.68 -3.17
CA PHE A 429 -3.90 1.81 -2.32
C PHE A 429 -2.86 2.74 -2.96
N LEU A 430 -2.61 2.54 -4.26
CA LEU A 430 -1.68 3.37 -5.04
C LEU A 430 -2.20 4.81 -5.18
N GLN A 431 -3.50 4.97 -5.44
CA GLN A 431 -4.16 6.27 -5.53
C GLN A 431 -4.07 7.05 -4.21
N ALA A 432 -4.28 6.38 -3.07
CA ALA A 432 -4.14 6.99 -1.75
C ALA A 432 -2.69 7.42 -1.44
N ARG A 433 -1.73 6.92 -2.21
CA ARG A 433 -0.31 7.26 -2.13
C ARG A 433 0.19 8.09 -3.31
N THR A 434 -0.72 8.61 -4.13
CA THR A 434 -0.38 9.49 -5.24
C THR A 434 -0.61 10.95 -4.84
N PHE A 435 0.42 11.77 -4.97
CA PHE A 435 0.38 13.16 -4.51
C PHE A 435 0.98 14.14 -5.52
N LEU A 436 0.49 15.38 -5.48
CA LEU A 436 1.13 16.50 -6.16
C LEU A 436 2.23 17.08 -5.26
N GLY A 437 3.44 17.12 -5.78
CA GLY A 437 4.62 17.74 -5.20
C GLY A 437 4.85 19.16 -5.70
N ASN A 438 6.10 19.59 -5.65
CA ASN A 438 6.56 20.90 -6.11
C ASN A 438 6.75 20.88 -7.63
N VAL A 439 5.82 21.51 -8.35
CA VAL A 439 5.70 21.42 -9.82
C VAL A 439 5.78 22.79 -10.51
N LYS A 440 5.88 23.88 -9.74
CA LYS A 440 5.73 25.25 -10.26
C LYS A 440 6.82 25.64 -11.25
N THR A 441 8.07 25.41 -10.92
CA THR A 441 9.25 25.69 -11.75
C THR A 441 10.40 24.77 -11.34
N GLU A 442 11.40 24.60 -12.21
CA GLU A 442 12.63 23.86 -11.88
C GLU A 442 13.20 24.28 -10.50
N GLY A 443 13.41 23.30 -9.61
CA GLY A 443 14.08 23.52 -8.34
C GLY A 443 13.27 24.28 -7.29
N GLU A 444 11.98 24.54 -7.51
CA GLU A 444 11.14 25.24 -6.52
C GLU A 444 10.93 24.37 -5.28
N MET A 445 11.27 24.87 -4.10
CA MET A 445 11.13 24.15 -2.82
C MET A 445 10.72 25.07 -1.66
N ASP A 446 10.05 26.18 -1.94
CA ASP A 446 9.53 27.09 -0.92
C ASP A 446 8.14 26.62 -0.46
N GLU A 447 7.30 26.17 -1.39
CA GLU A 447 5.93 25.74 -1.10
C GLU A 447 5.89 24.37 -0.43
N ILE A 448 5.17 24.27 0.69
CA ILE A 448 4.85 22.98 1.31
C ILE A 448 3.68 22.36 0.55
N THR A 449 3.93 21.27 -0.15
CA THR A 449 2.97 20.56 -1.01
C THR A 449 2.47 19.26 -0.35
N PRO A 450 1.30 18.73 -0.76
CA PRO A 450 0.81 17.43 -0.28
C PRO A 450 1.86 16.31 -0.42
N GLY A 451 2.59 16.28 -1.55
CA GLY A 451 3.69 15.35 -1.79
C GLY A 451 4.83 15.52 -0.79
N SER A 452 5.32 16.75 -0.59
CA SER A 452 6.41 16.99 0.37
C SER A 452 6.02 16.65 1.81
N GLN A 453 4.76 16.93 2.22
CA GLN A 453 4.24 16.57 3.54
C GLN A 453 4.10 15.06 3.71
N HIS A 454 3.69 14.36 2.64
CA HIS A 454 3.59 12.91 2.67
C HIS A 454 4.97 12.26 2.81
N ILE A 455 5.95 12.67 2.03
CA ILE A 455 7.34 12.20 2.15
C ILE A 455 7.85 12.44 3.58
N ALA A 456 7.64 13.64 4.13
CA ALA A 456 8.07 13.95 5.50
C ALA A 456 7.40 13.02 6.53
N ARG A 457 6.10 12.75 6.39
CA ARG A 457 5.36 11.84 7.26
C ARG A 457 5.90 10.41 7.22
N VAL A 458 6.15 9.88 6.04
CA VAL A 458 6.69 8.51 5.85
C VAL A 458 8.08 8.41 6.50
N LEU A 459 8.93 9.43 6.29
CA LEU A 459 10.27 9.45 6.86
C LEU A 459 10.28 9.55 8.38
N LEU A 460 9.31 10.24 8.97
CA LEU A 460 9.14 10.37 10.42
C LEU A 460 8.42 9.16 11.07
N ASP A 461 7.92 8.20 10.28
CA ASP A 461 7.23 7.03 10.81
C ASP A 461 8.19 6.08 11.52
N GLU A 462 7.99 5.88 12.83
CA GLU A 462 8.81 5.02 13.70
C GLU A 462 8.29 3.58 13.81
N SER A 463 7.21 3.25 13.11
CA SER A 463 6.67 1.88 13.10
C SER A 463 7.42 0.94 12.15
N ASP A 464 8.22 1.49 11.23
CA ASP A 464 9.00 0.73 10.26
C ASP A 464 10.37 1.38 10.02
N ASP A 465 11.42 0.70 10.51
CA ASP A 465 12.82 1.14 10.42
C ASP A 465 13.55 0.64 9.17
N ARG A 466 12.87 -0.09 8.27
CA ARG A 466 13.48 -0.53 7.01
C ARG A 466 13.90 0.70 6.18
N PRO A 467 15.01 0.61 5.43
CA PRO A 467 15.42 1.68 4.53
C PRO A 467 14.34 2.00 3.49
N ILE A 468 14.25 3.27 3.11
CA ILE A 468 13.33 3.77 2.10
C ILE A 468 14.13 4.38 0.96
N TRP A 469 13.92 3.86 -0.25
CA TRP A 469 14.51 4.36 -1.48
C TRP A 469 13.64 5.46 -2.07
N ILE A 470 14.13 6.69 -2.02
CA ILE A 470 13.51 7.83 -2.70
C ILE A 470 14.17 7.98 -4.08
N GLN A 471 13.36 7.78 -5.10
CA GLN A 471 13.75 7.73 -6.51
C GLN A 471 13.34 9.04 -7.19
N ALA A 472 14.30 9.86 -7.58
CA ALA A 472 14.02 11.06 -8.37
C ALA A 472 14.19 10.73 -9.86
N TRP A 473 13.07 10.55 -10.54
CA TRP A 473 12.99 10.42 -11.99
C TRP A 473 13.20 11.81 -12.61
N GLY A 474 12.48 12.81 -12.08
CA GLY A 474 12.69 14.22 -12.38
C GLY A 474 13.66 14.95 -11.43
N GLY A 475 13.27 16.16 -11.01
CA GLY A 475 14.02 16.97 -10.04
C GLY A 475 13.90 16.47 -8.59
N THR A 476 14.79 16.96 -7.74
CA THR A 476 14.86 16.61 -6.30
C THR A 476 14.10 17.59 -5.40
N ASN A 477 13.45 18.61 -5.96
CA ASN A 477 12.87 19.72 -5.23
C ASN A 477 11.77 19.34 -4.23
N THR A 478 10.86 18.43 -4.58
CA THR A 478 9.84 17.94 -3.64
C THR A 478 10.47 17.20 -2.46
N ILE A 479 11.54 16.43 -2.72
CA ILE A 479 12.32 15.74 -1.69
C ILE A 479 13.01 16.77 -0.79
N ALA A 480 13.66 17.77 -1.39
CA ALA A 480 14.33 18.85 -0.67
C ALA A 480 13.36 19.61 0.24
N ARG A 481 12.15 19.91 -0.24
CA ARG A 481 11.08 20.53 0.56
C ARG A 481 10.67 19.64 1.74
N ALA A 482 10.48 18.34 1.53
CA ALA A 482 10.12 17.40 2.59
C ALA A 482 11.19 17.35 3.69
N LEU A 483 12.45 17.23 3.29
CA LEU A 483 13.59 17.27 4.20
C LEU A 483 13.68 18.61 4.92
N LYS A 484 13.39 19.72 4.25
CA LYS A 484 13.35 21.03 4.89
C LYS A 484 12.27 21.13 5.95
N THR A 485 11.09 20.58 5.71
CA THR A 485 10.03 20.50 6.72
C THR A 485 10.50 19.70 7.94
N ILE A 486 11.22 18.58 7.74
CA ILE A 486 11.78 17.80 8.87
C ILE A 486 12.87 18.60 9.61
N GLU A 487 13.77 19.28 8.90
CA GLU A 487 14.80 20.11 9.53
C GLU A 487 14.19 21.24 10.38
N ASP A 488 13.16 21.91 9.84
CA ASP A 488 12.51 23.05 10.49
C ASP A 488 11.65 22.59 11.70
N ASP A 489 10.85 21.53 11.55
CA ASP A 489 9.83 21.12 12.53
C ASP A 489 10.30 20.01 13.49
N HIS A 490 11.24 19.17 13.06
CA HIS A 490 11.73 17.98 13.79
C HIS A 490 13.27 17.84 13.73
N PRO A 491 14.04 18.88 14.11
CA PRO A 491 15.51 18.86 14.01
C PRO A 491 16.17 17.73 14.82
N ASP A 492 15.52 17.25 15.89
CA ASP A 492 15.97 16.13 16.70
C ASP A 492 15.85 14.77 16.00
N LYS A 493 15.01 14.67 14.96
CA LYS A 493 14.75 13.44 14.20
C LYS A 493 15.56 13.32 12.92
N MET A 494 16.35 14.33 12.54
CA MET A 494 17.12 14.29 11.29
C MET A 494 18.06 13.08 11.19
N ALA A 495 18.75 12.74 12.28
CA ALA A 495 19.68 11.60 12.29
C ALA A 495 18.93 10.26 12.12
N TYR A 496 17.78 10.12 12.78
CA TYR A 496 16.90 8.97 12.63
C TYR A 496 16.40 8.82 11.19
N VAL A 497 15.88 9.91 10.61
CA VAL A 497 15.42 9.95 9.22
C VAL A 497 16.54 9.59 8.24
N ALA A 498 17.74 10.16 8.44
CA ALA A 498 18.88 9.90 7.57
C ALA A 498 19.35 8.43 7.60
N GLN A 499 19.16 7.71 8.71
CA GLN A 499 19.49 6.28 8.79
C GLN A 499 18.62 5.43 7.86
N LYS A 500 17.36 5.83 7.64
CA LYS A 500 16.41 5.13 6.76
C LYS A 500 16.53 5.55 5.30
N LEU A 501 16.93 6.79 5.03
CA LEU A 501 16.96 7.34 3.66
C LEU A 501 17.98 6.67 2.74
N ARG A 502 17.59 6.34 1.53
CA ARG A 502 18.46 6.00 0.40
C ARG A 502 18.00 6.78 -0.82
N PHE A 503 18.91 7.37 -1.59
CA PHE A 503 18.59 8.15 -2.78
C PHE A 503 19.03 7.43 -4.05
N PHE A 504 18.17 7.45 -5.07
CA PHE A 504 18.52 7.10 -6.44
C PHE A 504 17.99 8.19 -7.37
N PHE A 505 18.89 8.89 -8.05
CA PHE A 505 18.55 9.98 -8.95
C PHE A 505 18.91 9.65 -10.40
N ILE A 506 18.01 9.98 -11.31
CA ILE A 506 18.24 9.91 -12.75
C ILE A 506 18.73 11.29 -13.17
N TRP A 507 20.06 11.43 -13.16
CA TRP A 507 20.72 12.73 -13.05
C TRP A 507 20.25 13.60 -11.88
N GLU A 508 20.97 14.67 -11.63
CA GLU A 508 20.46 15.78 -10.83
C GLU A 508 19.71 16.73 -11.75
N GLN A 509 18.41 16.50 -11.97
CA GLN A 509 17.61 17.27 -12.95
C GLN A 509 17.14 18.64 -12.46
N ASP A 510 17.44 19.00 -11.22
CA ASP A 510 17.39 20.37 -10.72
C ASP A 510 18.61 20.65 -9.82
N SER A 511 18.65 21.83 -9.20
CA SER A 511 19.77 22.23 -8.35
C SER A 511 19.62 21.85 -6.86
N THR A 512 18.46 21.36 -6.42
CA THR A 512 18.10 21.31 -4.99
C THR A 512 18.87 20.27 -4.20
N TYR A 513 19.36 19.20 -4.83
CA TYR A 513 20.33 18.31 -4.20
C TYR A 513 21.62 19.05 -3.82
N GLN A 514 22.18 19.87 -4.72
CA GLN A 514 23.43 20.61 -4.46
C GLN A 514 23.21 21.84 -3.59
N SER A 515 22.12 22.57 -3.80
CA SER A 515 21.88 23.84 -3.11
C SER A 515 21.29 23.67 -1.71
N TYR A 516 20.61 22.55 -1.43
CA TYR A 516 19.95 22.31 -0.15
C TYR A 516 20.25 20.94 0.48
N ILE A 517 19.92 19.83 -0.18
CA ILE A 517 19.99 18.48 0.46
C ILE A 517 21.42 18.19 0.92
N ARG A 518 22.41 18.31 0.03
CA ARG A 518 23.80 17.98 0.34
C ARG A 518 24.40 18.90 1.43
N PRO A 519 24.27 20.24 1.38
CA PRO A 519 24.78 21.10 2.44
C PRO A 519 24.17 20.85 3.83
N HIS A 520 22.88 20.50 3.91
CA HIS A 520 22.15 20.37 5.19
C HIS A 520 22.16 18.93 5.75
N TRP A 521 22.03 17.94 4.87
CA TRP A 521 21.86 16.52 5.22
C TRP A 521 23.10 15.67 4.93
N GLY A 522 24.06 16.16 4.13
CA GLY A 522 25.26 15.40 3.75
C GLY A 522 26.10 14.92 4.92
N LYS A 523 26.07 15.63 6.06
CA LYS A 523 26.74 15.23 7.31
C LYS A 523 26.29 13.86 7.86
N TYR A 524 25.13 13.36 7.45
CA TYR A 524 24.62 12.06 7.86
C TYR A 524 25.00 10.90 6.92
N ASN A 525 25.79 11.17 5.87
CA ASN A 525 26.35 10.14 4.99
C ASN A 525 25.28 9.23 4.34
N ILE A 526 24.18 9.83 3.87
CA ILE A 526 23.05 9.14 3.22
C ILE A 526 23.51 8.52 1.88
N PRO A 527 23.34 7.20 1.66
CA PRO A 527 23.63 6.57 0.37
C PRO A 527 22.87 7.26 -0.77
N THR A 528 23.62 7.76 -1.75
CA THR A 528 23.08 8.51 -2.88
C THR A 528 23.67 7.99 -4.19
N ILE A 529 22.83 7.40 -5.03
CA ILE A 529 23.17 6.99 -6.39
C ILE A 529 22.69 8.07 -7.36
N ILE A 530 23.52 8.47 -8.31
CA ILE A 530 23.13 9.38 -9.39
C ILE A 530 23.56 8.75 -10.71
N SER A 531 22.60 8.28 -11.49
CA SER A 531 22.85 7.48 -12.69
C SER A 531 22.81 8.32 -13.96
N ASP A 532 23.73 7.99 -14.86
CA ASP A 532 23.86 8.47 -16.25
C ASP A 532 23.87 7.30 -17.25
N GLN A 533 24.20 6.08 -16.80
CA GLN A 533 24.14 4.88 -17.65
C GLN A 533 22.72 4.49 -18.08
N PHE A 534 21.67 5.16 -17.59
CA PHE A 534 20.30 5.00 -18.09
C PHE A 534 20.17 5.21 -19.60
N ILE A 535 21.16 5.85 -20.24
CA ILE A 535 21.38 5.89 -21.69
C ILE A 535 21.34 4.48 -22.34
N ALA A 536 21.50 3.40 -21.56
CA ALA A 536 21.26 2.04 -22.05
C ALA A 536 19.80 1.75 -22.44
N ILE A 537 18.83 2.46 -21.87
CA ILE A 537 17.39 2.25 -22.06
C ILE A 537 16.64 3.55 -22.42
N PHE A 538 17.31 4.47 -23.12
CA PHE A 538 16.76 5.76 -23.54
C PHE A 538 16.49 5.87 -25.07
N TYR A 539 15.97 7.02 -25.50
CA TYR A 539 15.55 7.40 -26.88
C TYR A 539 16.51 7.07 -28.04
N HIS A 540 17.80 6.80 -27.82
CA HIS A 540 18.75 6.50 -28.91
C HIS A 540 19.44 5.15 -28.80
N TRP A 541 18.79 4.17 -28.17
CA TRP A 541 19.33 2.83 -27.95
C TRP A 541 19.91 2.16 -29.22
N LYS A 542 19.32 2.36 -30.42
CA LYS A 542 19.83 1.81 -31.70
C LYS A 542 21.25 2.24 -32.07
N LYS A 543 21.69 3.41 -31.58
CA LYS A 543 23.00 3.97 -31.92
C LYS A 543 24.15 3.33 -31.12
N TYR A 544 23.87 2.79 -29.93
CA TYR A 544 24.92 2.47 -28.95
C TYR A 544 24.80 1.08 -28.32
N LEU A 545 23.62 0.47 -28.32
CA LEU A 545 23.46 -0.89 -27.82
C LEU A 545 24.05 -1.92 -28.79
N PRO A 546 24.63 -3.02 -28.28
CA PRO A 546 25.03 -4.15 -29.12
C PRO A 546 23.84 -4.69 -29.93
N ALA A 547 24.08 -5.14 -31.16
CA ALA A 547 23.03 -5.58 -32.09
C ALA A 547 22.12 -6.69 -31.53
N GLU A 548 22.65 -7.59 -30.71
CA GLU A 548 21.86 -8.62 -30.02
C GLU A 548 20.85 -8.01 -29.05
N GLN A 549 21.26 -7.00 -28.27
CA GLN A 549 20.40 -6.36 -27.28
C GLN A 549 19.33 -5.49 -27.93
N GLN A 550 19.64 -4.89 -29.09
CA GLN A 550 18.69 -4.12 -29.90
C GLN A 550 17.44 -4.93 -30.30
N THR A 551 17.54 -6.26 -30.38
CA THR A 551 16.40 -7.10 -30.79
C THR A 551 15.23 -7.03 -29.80
N TYR A 552 15.50 -6.90 -28.50
CA TYR A 552 14.49 -6.79 -27.45
C TYR A 552 13.82 -5.41 -27.38
N PHE A 553 14.39 -4.39 -28.02
CA PHE A 553 13.80 -3.05 -28.09
C PHE A 553 13.10 -2.79 -29.43
N ALA A 554 13.30 -3.67 -30.42
CA ALA A 554 12.72 -3.53 -31.74
C ALA A 554 11.20 -3.73 -31.71
N GLY A 555 10.48 -3.02 -32.57
CA GLY A 555 9.03 -2.99 -32.59
C GLY A 555 8.39 -4.33 -32.93
N GLN A 556 9.10 -5.22 -33.61
CA GLN A 556 8.64 -6.60 -33.77
C GLN A 556 8.53 -7.31 -32.42
N TRP A 557 9.56 -7.19 -31.58
CA TRP A 557 9.59 -7.80 -30.24
C TRP A 557 8.62 -7.07 -29.30
N MET A 558 8.66 -5.73 -29.24
CA MET A 558 7.80 -4.95 -28.34
C MET A 558 6.31 -5.15 -28.65
N LYS A 559 5.90 -5.20 -29.92
CA LYS A 559 4.50 -5.47 -30.27
C LYS A 559 4.05 -6.83 -29.81
N GLN A 560 4.88 -7.85 -30.04
CA GLN A 560 4.54 -9.22 -29.71
C GLN A 560 4.44 -9.44 -28.20
N ASN A 561 5.28 -8.77 -27.40
CA ASN A 561 5.47 -9.12 -25.99
C ASN A 561 5.01 -8.05 -24.99
N VAL A 562 4.61 -6.86 -25.45
CA VAL A 562 4.21 -5.75 -24.56
C VAL A 562 3.03 -4.98 -25.13
N LEU A 563 3.10 -4.52 -26.38
CA LEU A 563 2.18 -3.47 -26.85
C LEU A 563 0.83 -4.01 -27.36
N ALA A 564 0.80 -5.16 -28.05
CA ALA A 564 -0.41 -5.66 -28.68
C ALA A 564 -1.06 -6.74 -27.84
N ASP A 565 -2.34 -6.59 -27.51
CA ASP A 565 -3.15 -7.61 -26.82
C ASP A 565 -2.77 -7.91 -25.34
N HIS A 566 -1.95 -7.08 -24.68
CA HIS A 566 -1.57 -7.23 -23.25
C HIS A 566 -2.33 -6.28 -22.30
N GLY A 567 -3.58 -5.95 -22.66
CA GLY A 567 -4.47 -5.19 -21.79
C GLY A 567 -4.25 -3.67 -21.76
N PRO A 568 -5.11 -2.94 -21.00
CA PRO A 568 -5.18 -1.49 -21.05
C PRO A 568 -3.95 -0.78 -20.47
N LEU A 569 -3.24 -1.38 -19.50
CA LEU A 569 -2.05 -0.76 -18.93
C LEU A 569 -0.90 -0.73 -19.94
N CYS A 570 -0.59 -1.86 -20.56
CA CYS A 570 0.45 -1.94 -21.58
C CYS A 570 0.10 -1.14 -22.84
N SER A 571 -1.20 -0.99 -23.15
CA SER A 571 -1.66 -0.14 -24.26
C SER A 571 -1.36 1.36 -24.07
N LEU A 572 -1.07 1.81 -22.85
CA LEU A 572 -0.65 3.19 -22.57
C LEU A 572 0.84 3.43 -22.81
N TYR A 573 1.63 2.39 -23.05
CA TYR A 573 3.07 2.52 -23.30
C TYR A 573 3.34 3.35 -24.57
N GLN A 574 4.06 4.46 -24.42
CA GLN A 574 4.33 5.42 -25.50
C GLN A 574 5.49 4.96 -26.41
N SER A 575 5.27 3.94 -27.24
CA SER A 575 6.27 3.50 -28.23
C SER A 575 6.55 4.54 -29.34
N HIS A 576 7.63 4.35 -30.11
CA HIS A 576 7.83 5.13 -31.33
C HIS A 576 6.71 4.86 -32.34
N THR A 577 6.23 5.91 -32.98
CA THR A 577 5.21 5.87 -34.03
C THR A 577 5.63 6.84 -35.14
N THR A 578 5.03 6.71 -36.32
CA THR A 578 5.18 7.70 -37.40
C THR A 578 4.75 9.11 -37.00
N ALA A 579 3.87 9.26 -36.01
CA ALA A 579 3.29 10.54 -35.59
C ALA A 579 4.10 11.29 -34.51
N ASN A 580 4.96 10.59 -33.76
CA ASN A 580 5.73 11.14 -32.65
C ASN A 580 7.26 11.01 -32.86
N ARG A 581 7.71 10.94 -34.12
CA ARG A 581 9.15 10.93 -34.47
C ARG A 581 9.72 12.32 -34.31
N ASP A 582 10.72 12.47 -33.44
CA ASP A 582 11.56 13.65 -33.48
C ASP A 582 12.52 13.58 -34.68
N SER A 583 12.83 14.74 -35.27
CA SER A 583 13.64 14.83 -36.50
C SER A 583 15.07 14.29 -36.37
N ASP A 584 15.54 14.07 -35.14
CA ASP A 584 16.90 13.58 -34.81
C ASP A 584 16.94 12.08 -34.39
N GLU A 585 15.79 11.40 -34.40
CA GLU A 585 15.62 10.02 -33.96
C GLU A 585 15.88 9.00 -35.08
N GLY A 586 17.16 8.70 -35.36
CA GLY A 586 17.62 7.45 -35.99
C GLY A 586 16.78 6.83 -37.14
N ASN A 587 16.86 5.51 -37.29
CA ASN A 587 15.99 4.73 -38.19
C ASN A 587 14.97 3.95 -37.34
N PHE A 588 14.17 4.65 -36.54
CA PHE A 588 13.11 4.03 -35.73
C PHE A 588 11.85 3.74 -36.57
N VAL A 589 11.19 2.64 -36.24
CA VAL A 589 9.95 2.17 -36.88
C VAL A 589 8.85 1.99 -35.84
N ASP A 590 7.61 1.96 -36.31
CA ASP A 590 6.45 1.99 -35.44
C ASP A 590 6.41 0.76 -34.50
N GLY A 591 6.22 1.02 -33.22
CA GLY A 591 6.25 0.06 -32.11
C GLY A 591 7.63 -0.17 -31.51
N ASP A 592 8.71 0.40 -32.05
CA ASP A 592 10.02 0.37 -31.37
C ASP A 592 9.88 0.96 -29.96
N PHE A 593 10.60 0.38 -29.01
CA PHE A 593 10.75 0.93 -27.67
C PHE A 593 11.20 2.39 -27.75
N ARG A 594 10.57 3.25 -26.96
CA ARG A 594 10.87 4.68 -26.95
C ARG A 594 11.98 5.02 -25.96
N SER A 595 11.65 5.10 -24.68
CA SER A 595 12.60 5.40 -23.61
C SER A 595 11.99 4.99 -22.28
N GLU A 596 12.82 4.51 -21.36
CA GLU A 596 12.52 4.34 -19.94
C GLU A 596 13.73 4.83 -19.15
N GLY A 597 14.12 6.09 -19.37
CA GLY A 597 15.31 6.69 -18.76
C GLY A 597 15.30 6.56 -17.23
N ASP A 598 14.12 6.50 -16.63
CA ASP A 598 13.97 6.49 -15.17
C ASP A 598 13.90 5.10 -14.55
N SER A 599 13.61 4.08 -15.37
CA SER A 599 13.52 2.70 -14.93
C SER A 599 14.72 2.18 -14.12
N PRO A 600 16.00 2.60 -14.33
CA PRO A 600 17.10 2.10 -13.53
C PRO A 600 16.91 2.35 -12.03
N ALA A 601 16.17 3.41 -11.65
CA ALA A 601 15.91 3.74 -10.27
C ALA A 601 15.12 2.65 -9.53
N PHE A 602 14.06 2.13 -10.15
CA PHE A 602 13.30 1.04 -9.55
C PHE A 602 13.88 -0.33 -9.89
N LEU A 603 14.48 -0.52 -11.07
CA LEU A 603 15.17 -1.77 -11.44
C LEU A 603 16.31 -2.11 -10.47
N HIS A 604 16.96 -1.11 -9.89
CA HIS A 604 17.94 -1.29 -8.82
C HIS A 604 17.35 -1.97 -7.57
N THR A 605 16.07 -1.72 -7.30
CA THR A 605 15.36 -2.16 -6.10
C THR A 605 14.55 -3.44 -6.27
N ILE A 606 14.55 -4.06 -7.44
CA ILE A 606 13.89 -5.35 -7.63
C ILE A 606 14.73 -6.46 -6.96
N PRO A 607 14.15 -7.29 -6.09
CA PRO A 607 14.85 -8.39 -5.42
C PRO A 607 15.09 -9.56 -6.37
N THR A 608 16.02 -9.38 -7.31
CA THR A 608 16.40 -10.40 -8.30
C THR A 608 17.35 -11.48 -7.75
N GLY A 609 17.81 -11.33 -6.51
CA GLY A 609 18.86 -12.13 -5.87
C GLY A 609 20.30 -11.72 -6.23
N LEU A 610 20.45 -10.63 -7.02
CA LEU A 610 21.74 -9.99 -7.27
C LEU A 610 22.28 -9.18 -6.09
N ARG A 611 21.52 -9.04 -4.99
CA ARG A 611 21.92 -8.30 -3.77
C ARG A 611 22.32 -6.83 -4.03
N SER A 612 21.71 -6.18 -5.03
CA SER A 612 22.04 -4.81 -5.44
C SER A 612 21.90 -3.77 -4.33
N LEU A 613 21.01 -4.01 -3.37
CA LEU A 613 20.71 -3.08 -2.27
C LEU A 613 21.75 -3.10 -1.15
N GLU A 614 22.62 -4.11 -1.10
CA GLU A 614 23.65 -4.21 -0.06
C GLU A 614 24.84 -3.29 -0.35
N SER A 615 25.15 -3.06 -1.63
CA SER A 615 26.14 -2.05 -2.02
C SER A 615 25.96 -1.58 -3.47
N PRO A 616 26.05 -0.27 -3.76
CA PRO A 616 25.93 0.26 -5.13
C PRO A 616 27.00 -0.26 -6.12
N ASP A 617 28.17 -0.68 -5.65
CA ASP A 617 29.25 -1.23 -6.48
C ASP A 617 29.11 -2.72 -6.80
N TRP A 618 28.14 -3.40 -6.20
CA TRP A 618 27.87 -4.81 -6.49
C TRP A 618 27.18 -4.97 -7.84
N GLY A 619 26.33 -4.01 -8.19
CA GLY A 619 25.66 -3.93 -9.47
C GLY A 619 24.48 -4.88 -9.64
N GLY A 620 23.53 -4.47 -10.46
CA GLY A 620 22.36 -5.27 -10.84
C GLY A 620 21.65 -4.65 -12.03
N TRP A 621 20.35 -4.92 -12.19
CA TRP A 621 19.56 -4.42 -13.32
C TRP A 621 19.57 -2.88 -13.42
N GLY A 622 19.59 -2.18 -12.29
CA GLY A 622 19.69 -0.71 -12.27
C GLY A 622 21.08 -0.15 -12.61
N GLY A 623 22.13 -0.97 -12.73
CA GLY A 623 23.50 -0.51 -12.98
C GLY A 623 24.47 -0.88 -11.85
N ARG A 624 25.72 -0.39 -11.95
CA ARG A 624 26.81 -0.60 -10.99
C ARG A 624 27.62 0.67 -10.85
N TYR A 625 27.87 1.11 -9.63
CA TYR A 625 28.39 2.45 -9.35
C TYR A 625 29.74 2.43 -8.67
N THR A 626 30.43 3.56 -8.68
CA THR A 626 31.67 3.78 -7.92
C THR A 626 31.49 4.94 -6.96
N ARG A 627 32.06 4.81 -5.77
CA ARG A 627 32.00 5.85 -4.74
C ARG A 627 32.96 6.97 -5.11
N VAL A 628 32.43 8.17 -5.37
CA VAL A 628 33.26 9.30 -5.84
C VAL A 628 33.52 10.36 -4.76
N ARG A 629 32.62 10.49 -3.78
CA ARG A 629 32.74 11.41 -2.63
C ARG A 629 31.70 11.07 -1.57
N ASP A 630 32.02 11.27 -0.30
CA ASP A 630 31.09 11.02 0.82
C ASP A 630 30.36 9.69 0.62
N ASN A 631 29.03 9.64 0.60
CA ASN A 631 28.26 8.46 0.19
C ASN A 631 27.53 8.64 -1.15
N THR A 632 28.11 9.46 -2.04
CA THR A 632 27.65 9.66 -3.41
C THR A 632 28.35 8.69 -4.35
N TRP A 633 27.54 7.98 -5.13
CA TRP A 633 27.95 6.95 -6.07
C TRP A 633 27.51 7.35 -7.47
N LEU A 634 28.47 7.38 -8.40
CA LEU A 634 28.23 7.73 -9.80
C LEU A 634 28.63 6.56 -10.70
N ASP A 635 28.26 6.64 -11.96
CA ASP A 635 28.62 5.65 -12.97
C ASP A 635 30.15 5.58 -13.14
N PRO A 636 30.76 4.37 -13.18
CA PRO A 636 32.20 4.21 -13.32
C PRO A 636 32.67 4.61 -14.72
N VAL A 637 33.60 5.56 -14.78
CA VAL A 637 34.33 5.93 -16.00
C VAL A 637 35.60 5.09 -16.06
N ALA A 638 35.84 4.44 -17.20
CA ALA A 638 36.95 3.50 -17.35
C ALA A 638 38.34 4.18 -17.36
N ASP A 639 38.40 5.46 -17.75
CA ASP A 639 39.61 6.25 -17.71
C ASP A 639 40.02 6.54 -16.26
N PRO A 640 41.14 5.97 -15.76
CA PRO A 640 41.58 6.18 -14.38
C PRO A 640 42.04 7.62 -14.09
N THR A 641 42.21 8.45 -15.13
CA THR A 641 42.57 9.87 -15.00
C THR A 641 41.34 10.78 -14.98
N TYR A 642 40.13 10.23 -15.15
CA TYR A 642 38.90 11.01 -15.12
C TYR A 642 38.61 11.56 -13.72
N GLU A 643 38.44 12.88 -13.63
CA GLU A 643 38.05 13.55 -12.40
C GLU A 643 36.54 13.82 -12.39
N TYR A 644 35.84 13.24 -11.42
CA TYR A 644 34.41 13.47 -11.25
C TYR A 644 34.12 14.91 -10.83
N PRO A 645 33.13 15.60 -11.45
CA PRO A 645 32.83 17.00 -11.17
C PRO A 645 32.31 17.16 -9.74
N ALA A 646 32.77 18.17 -9.00
CA ALA A 646 32.35 18.41 -7.61
C ALA A 646 30.87 18.84 -7.47
N GLY A 647 30.30 19.43 -8.53
CA GLY A 647 28.90 19.86 -8.61
C GLY A 647 27.97 18.79 -9.15
N ARG A 648 26.89 19.22 -9.82
CA ARG A 648 25.85 18.34 -10.39
C ARG A 648 26.45 17.28 -11.31
N TRP A 649 25.95 16.06 -11.24
CA TRP A 649 26.08 15.01 -12.25
C TRP A 649 24.81 14.98 -13.10
N TYR A 650 24.85 15.63 -14.26
CA TYR A 650 23.69 15.85 -15.14
C TYR A 650 24.17 16.14 -16.56
N GLY A 651 23.26 16.51 -17.48
CA GLY A 651 23.54 16.53 -18.91
C GLY A 651 24.80 17.25 -19.42
N ASP A 652 25.35 18.24 -18.71
CA ASP A 652 26.58 18.94 -19.12
C ASP A 652 27.87 18.41 -18.47
N SER A 653 27.75 17.58 -17.44
CA SER A 653 28.87 17.12 -16.62
C SER A 653 28.98 15.60 -16.54
N ALA A 654 27.87 14.88 -16.76
CA ALA A 654 27.82 13.44 -16.79
C ALA A 654 28.52 12.89 -18.03
N TRP A 655 29.43 11.94 -17.82
CA TRP A 655 30.37 11.50 -18.84
C TRP A 655 29.68 10.93 -20.07
N GLY A 656 28.68 10.06 -19.88
CA GLY A 656 27.93 9.41 -20.95
C GLY A 656 27.20 10.44 -21.80
N ARG A 657 26.52 11.41 -21.19
CA ARG A 657 25.83 12.47 -21.94
C ARG A 657 26.78 13.38 -22.71
N VAL A 658 27.88 13.81 -22.08
CA VAL A 658 28.90 14.65 -22.74
C VAL A 658 29.50 13.91 -23.93
N ARG A 659 29.79 12.62 -23.78
CA ARG A 659 30.29 11.77 -24.85
C ARG A 659 29.27 11.58 -25.96
N LEU A 660 28.01 11.34 -25.62
CA LEU A 660 26.91 11.18 -26.58
C LEU A 660 26.82 12.36 -27.56
N ARG A 661 27.00 13.59 -27.05
CA ARG A 661 26.98 14.83 -27.86
C ARG A 661 28.12 14.94 -28.87
N GLN A 662 29.20 14.17 -28.70
CA GLN A 662 30.29 14.12 -29.68
C GLN A 662 29.91 13.35 -30.95
N ALA A 663 28.81 12.59 -30.91
CA ALA A 663 28.26 11.86 -32.06
C ALA A 663 29.28 10.96 -32.77
N ILE A 664 30.16 10.31 -31.99
CA ILE A 664 31.17 9.37 -32.50
C ILE A 664 30.47 8.15 -33.13
N PRO A 665 30.71 7.82 -34.41
CA PRO A 665 30.19 6.59 -35.01
C PRO A 665 30.82 5.35 -34.36
N ASP A 666 30.02 4.30 -34.12
CA ASP A 666 30.45 3.02 -33.54
C ASP A 666 31.26 3.17 -32.23
N ASP A 667 30.79 4.04 -31.33
CA ASP A 667 31.49 4.42 -30.11
C ASP A 667 31.59 3.27 -29.09
N ARG A 668 32.62 2.45 -29.23
CA ARG A 668 32.88 1.28 -28.36
C ARG A 668 33.07 1.64 -26.90
N GLU A 669 33.59 2.82 -26.61
CA GLU A 669 33.84 3.24 -25.24
C GLU A 669 32.52 3.62 -24.55
N LEU A 670 31.62 4.30 -25.26
CA LEU A 670 30.26 4.53 -24.78
C LEU A 670 29.52 3.21 -24.63
N THR A 671 29.58 2.31 -25.62
CA THR A 671 28.97 0.97 -25.48
C THR A 671 29.52 0.23 -24.24
N GLN A 672 30.83 0.29 -23.97
CA GLN A 672 31.42 -0.34 -22.78
C GLN A 672 31.01 0.36 -21.48
N TYR A 673 30.90 1.70 -21.48
CA TYR A 673 30.41 2.47 -20.34
C TYR A 673 28.98 2.07 -19.96
N LEU A 674 28.11 1.82 -20.94
CA LEU A 674 26.71 1.44 -20.69
C LEU A 674 26.52 -0.04 -20.26
N LYS A 675 27.59 -0.85 -20.29
CA LYS A 675 27.55 -2.29 -20.01
C LYS A 675 26.94 -2.69 -18.67
N PRO A 676 27.12 -1.95 -17.57
CA PRO A 676 26.52 -2.33 -16.30
C PRO A 676 24.99 -2.46 -16.33
N ILE A 677 24.31 -1.76 -17.25
CA ILE A 677 22.87 -1.89 -17.47
C ILE A 677 22.55 -2.82 -18.65
N TRP A 678 23.07 -2.55 -19.86
CA TRP A 678 22.62 -3.31 -21.04
C TRP A 678 22.94 -4.81 -21.01
N ARG A 679 23.89 -5.24 -20.18
CA ARG A 679 24.19 -6.67 -20.01
C ARG A 679 22.99 -7.47 -19.49
N TRP A 680 22.01 -6.80 -18.88
CA TRP A 680 20.80 -7.40 -18.32
C TRP A 680 19.59 -7.26 -19.25
N THR A 681 19.74 -6.68 -20.44
CA THR A 681 18.62 -6.36 -21.34
C THR A 681 17.70 -7.54 -21.58
N ALA A 682 18.24 -8.71 -21.94
CA ALA A 682 17.42 -9.89 -22.20
C ALA A 682 16.58 -10.29 -20.98
N ALA A 683 17.18 -10.33 -19.78
CA ALA A 683 16.48 -10.67 -18.54
C ALA A 683 15.40 -9.64 -18.19
N MET A 684 15.73 -8.34 -18.25
CA MET A 684 14.79 -7.26 -17.94
C MET A 684 13.61 -7.21 -18.92
N GLN A 685 13.88 -7.43 -20.21
CA GLN A 685 12.86 -7.39 -21.24
C GLN A 685 11.97 -8.63 -21.19
N ASN A 686 12.53 -9.83 -21.02
CA ASN A 686 11.73 -11.04 -20.83
C ASN A 686 10.85 -10.96 -19.58
N ASP A 687 11.36 -10.41 -18.47
CA ASP A 687 10.56 -10.24 -17.25
C ASP A 687 9.42 -9.23 -17.43
N PHE A 688 9.66 -8.15 -18.19
CA PHE A 688 8.60 -7.22 -18.56
C PHE A 688 7.55 -7.84 -19.47
N ALA A 689 7.97 -8.67 -20.42
CA ALA A 689 7.09 -9.40 -21.31
C ALA A 689 6.19 -10.38 -20.54
N ALA A 690 6.76 -11.21 -19.66
CA ALA A 690 5.95 -12.11 -18.83
C ALA A 690 4.94 -11.36 -17.96
N ARG A 691 5.33 -10.22 -17.37
CA ARG A 691 4.39 -9.38 -16.60
C ARG A 691 3.34 -8.67 -17.46
N ALA A 692 3.62 -8.44 -18.75
CA ALA A 692 2.61 -8.01 -19.69
C ALA A 692 1.62 -9.16 -19.95
N ASP A 693 2.08 -10.42 -20.06
CA ASP A 693 1.20 -11.59 -20.17
C ASP A 693 0.28 -11.70 -18.94
N TRP A 694 0.81 -11.45 -17.73
CA TRP A 694 0.04 -11.44 -16.48
C TRP A 694 -1.13 -10.44 -16.45
N CYS A 695 -1.15 -9.47 -17.37
CA CYS A 695 -2.27 -8.54 -17.48
C CYS A 695 -3.52 -9.16 -18.11
N VAL A 696 -3.38 -10.28 -18.83
CA VAL A 696 -4.44 -10.84 -19.68
C VAL A 696 -4.60 -12.35 -19.56
N GLU A 697 -3.54 -13.08 -19.27
CA GLU A 697 -3.56 -14.54 -19.12
C GLU A 697 -3.91 -14.96 -17.68
N PRO A 698 -4.44 -16.18 -17.47
CA PRO A 698 -4.48 -16.81 -16.16
C PRO A 698 -3.08 -17.32 -15.76
N PHE A 699 -2.89 -17.73 -14.50
CA PHE A 699 -1.62 -18.27 -13.98
C PHE A 699 -0.98 -19.29 -14.93
N ASP A 700 -1.66 -20.41 -15.23
CA ASP A 700 -1.15 -21.48 -16.11
C ASP A 700 -0.91 -21.05 -17.58
N GLY A 701 -1.31 -19.83 -17.96
CA GLY A 701 -1.15 -19.26 -19.30
C GLY A 701 0.08 -18.36 -19.46
N ALA A 702 0.78 -18.03 -18.37
CA ALA A 702 1.95 -17.16 -18.38
C ALA A 702 3.10 -17.74 -17.54
N ASN A 703 4.33 -17.35 -17.87
CA ASN A 703 5.52 -17.82 -17.17
C ASN A 703 5.79 -17.02 -15.87
N HIS A 704 6.41 -17.65 -14.89
CA HIS A 704 6.84 -17.07 -13.61
C HIS A 704 8.31 -17.35 -13.34
N PRO A 705 9.04 -16.40 -12.72
CA PRO A 705 10.47 -16.54 -12.56
C PRO A 705 10.84 -17.68 -11.58
N PRO A 706 11.94 -18.41 -11.84
CA PRO A 706 12.40 -19.45 -10.93
C PRO A 706 12.84 -18.89 -9.57
N VAL A 707 12.66 -19.65 -8.50
CA VAL A 707 13.06 -19.28 -7.14
C VAL A 707 14.41 -19.91 -6.81
N VAL A 708 15.49 -19.17 -7.06
CA VAL A 708 16.87 -19.63 -6.82
C VAL A 708 17.15 -19.74 -5.33
N THR A 709 17.41 -20.96 -4.87
CA THR A 709 17.66 -21.26 -3.45
C THR A 709 19.00 -21.96 -3.31
N LEU A 710 19.86 -21.44 -2.43
CA LEU A 710 21.12 -22.07 -2.06
C LEU A 710 21.03 -22.62 -0.63
N THR A 711 21.47 -23.87 -0.44
CA THR A 711 21.56 -24.47 0.91
C THR A 711 22.80 -24.00 1.68
N ASN A 712 23.79 -23.46 0.96
CA ASN A 712 24.98 -22.87 1.56
C ASN A 712 24.75 -21.39 1.95
N PRO A 713 25.54 -20.84 2.89
CA PRO A 713 25.57 -19.40 3.16
C PRO A 713 25.88 -18.59 1.91
N LEU A 714 25.42 -17.33 1.87
CA LEU A 714 25.71 -16.39 0.78
C LEU A 714 27.02 -15.63 0.95
N ASP A 715 27.55 -15.62 2.17
CA ASP A 715 28.81 -14.97 2.53
C ASP A 715 29.76 -16.00 3.13
N PHE A 716 30.96 -16.07 2.57
CA PHE A 716 32.01 -16.99 2.99
C PHE A 716 33.26 -16.23 3.38
N GLN A 717 34.01 -16.83 4.32
CA GLN A 717 35.40 -16.50 4.55
C GLN A 717 36.22 -17.77 4.36
N ALA A 718 37.23 -17.73 3.49
CA ALA A 718 38.02 -18.91 3.18
C ALA A 718 39.48 -18.57 2.82
N PRO A 719 40.46 -19.38 3.25
CA PRO A 719 41.85 -19.17 2.88
C PRO A 719 42.10 -19.56 1.40
N PRO A 720 43.16 -19.03 0.78
CA PRO A 720 43.60 -19.43 -0.55
C PRO A 720 43.75 -20.95 -0.70
N GLY A 721 43.39 -21.48 -1.87
CA GLY A 721 43.41 -22.92 -2.20
C GLY A 721 42.18 -23.69 -1.71
N THR A 722 41.27 -23.07 -0.95
CA THR A 722 40.03 -23.73 -0.48
C THR A 722 39.07 -23.95 -1.63
N THR A 723 38.47 -25.13 -1.72
CA THR A 723 37.33 -25.40 -2.62
C THR A 723 36.03 -25.31 -1.83
N ILE A 724 35.17 -24.36 -2.21
CA ILE A 724 33.88 -24.11 -1.56
C ILE A 724 32.77 -24.75 -2.40
N PRO A 725 32.02 -25.73 -1.87
CA PRO A 725 30.87 -26.28 -2.57
C PRO A 725 29.72 -25.26 -2.60
N MET A 726 29.03 -25.20 -3.73
CA MET A 726 27.85 -24.37 -3.96
C MET A 726 26.70 -25.26 -4.41
N ASN A 727 25.60 -25.28 -3.66
CA ASN A 727 24.46 -26.15 -3.89
C ASN A 727 23.19 -25.32 -4.14
N ALA A 728 22.68 -25.38 -5.37
CA ALA A 728 21.41 -24.81 -5.82
C ALA A 728 20.33 -25.86 -6.12
N GLU A 729 20.45 -27.10 -5.63
CA GLU A 729 19.52 -28.21 -5.92
C GLU A 729 18.08 -27.95 -5.42
N GLU A 730 17.90 -27.08 -4.43
CA GLU A 730 16.59 -26.68 -3.90
C GLU A 730 15.93 -25.56 -4.72
N THR A 731 16.55 -25.12 -5.81
CA THR A 731 15.93 -24.17 -6.73
C THR A 731 14.70 -24.80 -7.40
N VAL A 732 13.60 -24.06 -7.40
CA VAL A 732 12.32 -24.50 -7.96
C VAL A 732 11.81 -23.53 -9.00
N ASP A 733 10.97 -24.03 -9.89
CA ASP A 733 10.23 -23.25 -10.86
C ASP A 733 8.73 -23.33 -10.52
N PRO A 734 8.00 -22.20 -10.36
CA PRO A 734 6.58 -22.22 -10.04
C PRO A 734 5.71 -22.93 -11.09
N ASP A 735 6.13 -22.89 -12.34
CA ASP A 735 5.41 -23.47 -13.49
C ASP A 735 5.86 -24.92 -13.77
N ASN A 736 6.86 -25.40 -13.05
CA ASN A 736 7.57 -26.67 -13.26
C ASN A 736 8.34 -26.72 -14.59
N ASP A 737 8.81 -25.57 -15.06
CA ASP A 737 9.68 -25.50 -16.22
C ASP A 737 11.08 -26.09 -15.93
N LEU A 738 11.77 -26.47 -16.99
CA LEU A 738 13.13 -26.98 -16.93
C LEU A 738 14.12 -25.85 -16.69
N LEU A 739 14.99 -26.05 -15.68
CA LEU A 739 15.95 -25.06 -15.25
C LEU A 739 17.34 -25.28 -15.84
N THR A 740 17.94 -24.20 -16.36
CA THR A 740 19.33 -24.13 -16.78
C THR A 740 20.14 -23.33 -15.78
N TYR A 741 21.28 -23.88 -15.34
CA TYR A 741 22.14 -23.27 -14.34
C TYR A 741 23.42 -22.72 -14.97
N ARG A 742 23.84 -21.55 -14.49
CA ARG A 742 25.12 -20.95 -14.87
C ARG A 742 25.75 -20.26 -13.66
N TRP A 743 26.91 -20.76 -13.25
CA TRP A 743 27.75 -20.14 -12.25
C TRP A 743 28.86 -19.33 -12.91
N TRP A 744 28.99 -18.07 -12.53
CA TRP A 744 30.02 -17.19 -13.11
C TRP A 744 30.55 -16.16 -12.12
N GLN A 745 31.82 -15.79 -12.29
CA GLN A 745 32.45 -14.75 -11.50
C GLN A 745 32.00 -13.37 -11.98
N TYR A 746 31.41 -12.56 -11.10
CA TYR A 746 31.16 -11.15 -11.37
C TYR A 746 32.40 -10.32 -11.01
N GLN A 747 33.41 -10.42 -11.86
CA GLN A 747 34.73 -9.85 -11.63
C GLN A 747 34.69 -8.34 -11.37
N GLU A 748 33.83 -7.59 -12.07
CA GLU A 748 33.75 -6.13 -11.91
C GLU A 748 33.17 -5.68 -10.54
N ALA A 749 32.56 -6.59 -9.77
CA ALA A 749 32.03 -6.32 -8.43
C ALA A 749 32.99 -6.73 -7.30
N GLY A 750 33.91 -7.66 -7.55
CA GLY A 750 34.89 -8.11 -6.56
C GLY A 750 36.15 -7.25 -6.54
N THR A 751 36.85 -7.26 -5.40
CA THR A 751 38.17 -6.60 -5.27
C THR A 751 39.32 -7.52 -5.67
N TYR A 752 39.05 -8.82 -5.87
CA TYR A 752 39.99 -9.75 -6.49
C TYR A 752 39.96 -9.63 -8.02
N GLY A 753 41.03 -9.07 -8.59
CA GLY A 753 41.13 -8.80 -10.04
C GLY A 753 41.50 -10.00 -10.93
N GLY A 754 41.77 -11.18 -10.37
CA GLY A 754 42.11 -12.38 -11.16
C GLY A 754 40.89 -13.21 -11.56
N ALA A 755 41.11 -14.19 -12.43
CA ALA A 755 40.09 -15.20 -12.76
C ALA A 755 39.96 -16.23 -11.63
N VAL A 756 38.74 -16.72 -11.43
CA VAL A 756 38.40 -17.73 -10.42
C VAL A 756 37.93 -19.01 -11.13
N GLU A 757 38.43 -20.16 -10.69
CA GLU A 757 37.97 -21.46 -11.19
C GLU A 757 36.62 -21.82 -10.55
N ILE A 758 35.64 -22.13 -11.40
CA ILE A 758 34.33 -22.63 -10.98
C ILE A 758 34.12 -23.99 -11.64
N GLN A 759 34.14 -25.05 -10.83
CA GLN A 759 33.95 -26.41 -11.30
C GLN A 759 32.45 -26.72 -11.39
N ASN A 760 32.07 -27.50 -12.40
CA ASN A 760 30.67 -27.85 -12.69
C ASN A 760 29.73 -26.62 -12.80
N ALA A 761 30.25 -25.55 -13.40
CA ALA A 761 29.56 -24.26 -13.50
C ALA A 761 28.20 -24.29 -14.25
N GLY A 762 27.87 -25.39 -14.94
CA GLY A 762 26.59 -25.57 -15.65
C GLY A 762 25.57 -26.44 -14.92
N THR A 763 25.82 -26.80 -13.66
CA THR A 763 24.94 -27.73 -12.90
C THR A 763 24.48 -27.09 -11.58
N PRO A 764 23.41 -27.62 -10.94
CA PRO A 764 22.95 -27.14 -9.64
C PRO A 764 24.03 -27.23 -8.55
N MET A 765 24.92 -28.22 -8.67
CA MET A 765 26.06 -28.45 -7.79
C MET A 765 27.35 -27.94 -8.44
N ALA A 766 27.88 -26.82 -7.96
CA ALA A 766 29.16 -26.27 -8.40
C ALA A 766 30.16 -26.21 -7.26
N SER A 767 31.41 -25.86 -7.56
CA SER A 767 32.37 -25.47 -6.53
C SER A 767 33.27 -24.35 -7.00
N VAL A 768 33.65 -23.47 -6.09
CA VAL A 768 34.52 -22.32 -6.35
C VAL A 768 35.86 -22.56 -5.68
N VAL A 769 36.95 -22.45 -6.43
CA VAL A 769 38.31 -22.55 -5.88
C VAL A 769 38.81 -21.15 -5.54
N VAL A 770 39.08 -20.92 -4.25
CA VAL A 770 39.68 -19.67 -3.78
C VAL A 770 41.12 -19.59 -4.32
N PRO A 771 41.48 -18.56 -5.12
CA PRO A 771 42.78 -18.54 -5.80
C PRO A 771 43.96 -18.41 -4.82
N ASP A 772 45.03 -19.18 -5.05
CA ASP A 772 46.26 -19.19 -4.22
C ASP A 772 46.92 -17.81 -4.12
N GLN A 773 46.84 -17.02 -5.18
CA GLN A 773 47.37 -15.66 -5.27
C GLN A 773 46.46 -14.58 -4.66
N GLY A 774 45.31 -14.98 -4.12
CA GLY A 774 44.39 -14.08 -3.41
C GLY A 774 45.03 -13.49 -2.16
N LYS A 775 44.74 -12.22 -1.87
CA LYS A 775 45.20 -11.54 -0.66
C LYS A 775 44.08 -11.42 0.35
N GLN A 776 44.44 -11.48 1.64
CA GLN A 776 43.51 -11.27 2.74
C GLN A 776 42.66 -10.00 2.54
N GLY A 777 41.35 -10.13 2.77
CA GLY A 777 40.35 -9.07 2.64
C GLY A 777 39.91 -8.78 1.21
N GLN A 778 40.49 -9.43 0.18
CA GLN A 778 39.93 -9.36 -1.16
C GLN A 778 38.63 -10.17 -1.26
N THR A 779 37.69 -9.68 -2.06
CA THR A 779 36.37 -10.28 -2.26
C THR A 779 36.25 -10.85 -3.66
N ILE A 780 35.64 -12.03 -3.74
CA ILE A 780 35.24 -12.70 -4.98
C ILE A 780 33.72 -12.77 -4.99
N HIS A 781 33.10 -12.29 -6.07
CA HIS A 781 31.65 -12.36 -6.25
C HIS A 781 31.34 -13.42 -7.30
N VAL A 782 30.49 -14.37 -6.94
CA VAL A 782 30.02 -15.44 -7.83
C VAL A 782 28.50 -15.37 -7.92
N ILE A 783 27.97 -15.48 -9.13
CA ILE A 783 26.53 -15.45 -9.41
C ILE A 783 26.11 -16.85 -9.81
N CYS A 784 25.13 -17.41 -9.09
CA CYS A 784 24.26 -18.45 -9.61
C CYS A 784 23.20 -17.76 -10.45
N GLU A 785 23.18 -17.98 -11.76
CA GLU A 785 22.12 -17.56 -12.66
C GLU A 785 21.32 -18.79 -13.04
N VAL A 786 20.01 -18.74 -12.84
CA VAL A 786 19.09 -19.81 -13.23
C VAL A 786 18.06 -19.24 -14.17
N THR A 787 17.89 -19.91 -15.30
CA THR A 787 16.95 -19.54 -16.35
C THR A 787 16.01 -20.71 -16.61
N ASP A 788 14.71 -20.46 -16.57
CA ASP A 788 13.70 -21.46 -16.97
C ASP A 788 13.67 -21.64 -18.50
N ASN A 789 12.83 -22.57 -18.98
CA ASN A 789 12.57 -22.73 -20.41
C ASN A 789 11.14 -22.34 -20.80
N GLY A 790 10.48 -21.53 -19.97
CA GLY A 790 9.18 -20.96 -20.24
C GLY A 790 9.23 -19.92 -21.34
N THR A 791 8.08 -19.32 -21.65
CA THR A 791 7.97 -18.30 -22.72
C THR A 791 7.29 -17.04 -22.18
N PRO A 792 7.99 -15.89 -22.15
CA PRO A 792 9.43 -15.74 -22.39
C PRO A 792 10.26 -16.41 -21.28
N ALA A 793 11.49 -16.83 -21.58
CA ALA A 793 12.36 -17.44 -20.57
C ALA A 793 12.78 -16.43 -19.51
N LEU A 794 12.53 -16.73 -18.23
CA LEU A 794 12.82 -15.81 -17.11
C LEU A 794 14.07 -16.26 -16.36
N SER A 795 14.76 -15.28 -15.76
CA SER A 795 16.00 -15.52 -15.04
C SER A 795 15.97 -14.88 -13.65
N ARG A 796 16.47 -15.64 -12.68
CA ARG A 796 16.74 -15.18 -11.31
C ARG A 796 18.14 -15.59 -10.89
N TYR A 797 18.62 -14.96 -9.82
CA TYR A 797 20.02 -15.04 -9.44
C TYR A 797 20.16 -15.36 -7.96
N GLN A 798 21.34 -15.84 -7.58
CA GLN A 798 21.82 -15.74 -6.21
C GLN A 798 23.28 -15.32 -6.22
N ARG A 799 23.59 -14.20 -5.57
CA ARG A 799 24.98 -13.73 -5.40
C ARG A 799 25.61 -14.31 -4.13
N VAL A 800 26.77 -14.92 -4.32
CA VAL A 800 27.68 -15.37 -3.27
C VAL A 800 28.90 -14.46 -3.21
N VAL A 801 29.30 -14.04 -2.00
CA VAL A 801 30.50 -13.24 -1.74
C VAL A 801 31.48 -14.07 -0.91
N ILE A 802 32.72 -14.16 -1.38
CA ILE A 802 33.79 -14.91 -0.71
C ILE A 802 34.89 -13.92 -0.36
N GLU A 803 35.12 -13.70 0.93
CA GLU A 803 36.25 -12.94 1.45
C GLU A 803 37.45 -13.88 1.65
N ILE A 804 38.60 -13.52 1.06
CA ILE A 804 39.84 -14.28 1.18
C ILE A 804 40.45 -14.01 2.57
N GLN A 805 40.76 -15.07 3.32
CA GLN A 805 41.37 -14.98 4.66
C GLN A 805 42.89 -14.81 4.64
#